data_AF-A0A524EFG4-F1
#
_entry.id   AF-A0A524EFG4-F1
#
_cell.length_a   1.000
_cell.length_b   1.000
_cell.length_c   1.000
_cell.angle_alpha   90.00
_cell.angle_beta   90.00
_cell.angle_gamma   90.00
#
_symmetry.space_group_name_H-M   'P 1'
#
loop_
_entity.id
_entity.type
_entity.pdbx_description
1 polymer ?
#
loop_
_entity_poly.entity_id
_entity_poly.type
_entity_poly.pdbx_seq_one_letter_code
_entity_poly.pdbx_strand_id
1 'polypeptide(L)'
;MASRKAKAALLVIVVVSTVFVGSLVLNRLFQTDEDDGGQTQIEPHPYNALNWWDVAKEIAKTSNMLTPLGRIVGFGNRHLENPNTGYYDAADYLIDLLGGWGLEAQYFGNHDSVLSRQVGYGNDSRAIVFGAHLDSNENGVGVNQNAGGCAVVTMIADILRNYRLPVDIYYCYFSYNTVFLDEQQRVRAMYGSKEIAQHFVDEDIDVMAFYNFDELLFYNENQDETESLIAEHHSPVSRGYHQTQYLAELMQAFLRNSGHNFMSIDDELNTQTDHWAFWDRGLPAVNIKSGHRIDPEFPPQDSLYSEDYNRDHAFELGKAAAALAVYLASSGNGETISFKLEKPILPGSSSQFRTVISFRQTIQLTSISNSTEPISLRIQGGNDTVLPTTDFDNGSVTLTTEQQADLGPLSVKITNIGNATIYIEVHIFYQNDHDGNGIVDSEQYTWSEPDPPLDWDKDGLSDKDEEVYGTDIFVRDTDQDGMPDGFEVAYDLNPLLHDSKGDLDEDGLDNIREMQLGTAANNNDTDADGMPDGWEVMYGTDPLVDDALEDFDADNLTNLEEYMYGADPYLPDSDFDGITDAEEVERGTDPMNPDSDEDGLRDLLELIEGLDPLWPDYDFDLLPDGSDPNPKINGLLMILALAAIPVAIGSIFFYRRLYK
;
A
#
# COMPACT_ATOMS: atom_id res chain seq x y z
N MET A 1 -61.09 38.09 12.53
CA MET A 1 -61.06 37.94 11.05
C MET A 1 -60.02 36.89 10.68
N ALA A 2 -60.45 35.64 10.73
CA ALA A 2 -59.68 34.49 10.30
C ALA A 2 -59.97 34.24 8.82
N SER A 3 -59.06 34.61 7.91
CA SER A 3 -58.95 34.05 6.54
C SER A 3 -57.83 34.69 5.68
N ARG A 4 -56.73 35.19 6.29
CA ARG A 4 -55.55 35.66 5.52
C ARG A 4 -54.21 35.07 5.94
N LYS A 5 -54.16 34.20 6.95
CA LYS A 5 -52.95 33.43 7.33
C LYS A 5 -52.97 31.94 6.90
N ALA A 6 -53.98 31.51 6.14
CA ALA A 6 -54.14 30.11 5.71
C ALA A 6 -53.95 29.86 4.20
N LYS A 7 -53.49 30.86 3.42
CA LYS A 7 -53.29 30.73 1.97
C LYS A 7 -51.84 30.94 1.48
N ALA A 8 -50.89 31.21 2.39
CA ALA A 8 -49.46 31.22 2.06
C ALA A 8 -48.77 29.89 2.37
N ALA A 9 -49.32 29.06 3.26
CA ALA A 9 -48.75 27.76 3.63
C ALA A 9 -49.11 26.60 2.68
N LEU A 10 -50.11 26.77 1.80
CA LEU A 10 -50.54 25.70 0.87
C LEU A 10 -49.96 25.84 -0.55
N LEU A 11 -49.34 26.98 -0.90
CA LEU A 11 -48.71 27.17 -2.21
C LEU A 11 -47.21 26.82 -2.20
N VAL A 12 -46.57 26.77 -1.03
CA VAL A 12 -45.16 26.34 -0.90
C VAL A 12 -45.04 24.81 -0.78
N ILE A 13 -46.10 24.10 -0.37
CA ILE A 13 -46.08 22.63 -0.25
C ILE A 13 -46.42 21.91 -1.57
N VAL A 14 -47.03 22.59 -2.55
CA VAL A 14 -47.37 21.98 -3.86
C VAL A 14 -46.36 22.33 -4.97
N VAL A 15 -45.42 23.24 -4.74
CA VAL A 15 -44.34 23.55 -5.71
C VAL A 15 -43.03 22.81 -5.39
N VAL A 16 -42.86 22.26 -4.18
CA VAL A 16 -41.68 21.44 -3.83
C VAL A 16 -41.86 19.95 -4.17
N SER A 17 -43.05 19.53 -4.58
CA SER A 17 -43.34 18.10 -4.85
C SER A 17 -43.37 17.71 -6.34
N THR A 18 -43.03 18.62 -7.26
CA THR A 18 -43.05 18.38 -8.72
C THR A 18 -41.77 18.79 -9.46
N VAL A 19 -40.68 19.05 -8.74
CA VAL A 19 -39.34 19.28 -9.32
C VAL A 19 -38.37 18.11 -9.01
N PHE A 20 -38.76 17.11 -8.20
CA PHE A 20 -37.86 16.03 -7.78
C PHE A 20 -38.06 14.66 -8.48
N VAL A 21 -38.85 14.58 -9.54
CA VAL A 21 -39.09 13.30 -10.28
C VAL A 21 -38.87 13.44 -11.80
N GLY A 22 -38.28 14.55 -12.26
CA GLY A 22 -38.22 14.91 -13.68
C GLY A 22 -36.82 15.10 -14.28
N SER A 23 -35.75 14.64 -13.62
CA SER A 23 -34.37 14.87 -14.11
C SER A 23 -33.48 13.62 -14.14
N LEU A 24 -34.06 12.41 -14.01
CA LEU A 24 -33.30 11.16 -13.94
C LEU A 24 -33.40 10.26 -15.18
N VAL A 25 -33.95 10.73 -16.32
CA VAL A 25 -34.20 9.86 -17.49
C VAL A 25 -33.76 10.43 -18.86
N LEU A 26 -33.25 11.66 -18.99
CA LEU A 26 -33.05 12.23 -20.34
C LEU A 26 -31.74 12.99 -20.59
N ASN A 27 -30.61 12.51 -20.06
CA ASN A 27 -29.28 12.95 -20.52
C ASN A 27 -28.28 11.79 -20.69
N ARG A 28 -28.75 10.56 -20.95
CA ARG A 28 -27.97 9.61 -21.75
C ARG A 28 -28.21 9.96 -23.21
N LEU A 29 -27.33 10.75 -23.80
CA LEU A 29 -26.94 10.74 -25.22
C LEU A 29 -26.02 11.97 -25.45
N PHE A 30 -24.74 11.68 -25.72
CA PHE A 30 -23.63 12.53 -26.19
C PHE A 30 -22.65 13.12 -25.16
N GLN A 31 -21.45 12.50 -25.15
CA GLN A 31 -20.08 13.04 -24.96
C GLN A 31 -19.70 13.63 -23.58
N THR A 32 -18.52 13.42 -22.97
CA THR A 32 -17.23 12.73 -23.26
C THR A 32 -16.51 12.59 -21.90
N ASP A 33 -15.53 11.70 -21.83
CA ASP A 33 -14.68 11.39 -20.66
C ASP A 33 -14.13 12.61 -19.91
N GLU A 34 -14.07 12.50 -18.57
CA GLU A 34 -12.91 12.88 -17.76
C GLU A 34 -12.95 12.14 -16.41
N ASP A 35 -11.77 11.60 -16.04
CA ASP A 35 -11.39 10.91 -14.82
C ASP A 35 -11.92 11.56 -13.53
N ASP A 36 -12.41 10.73 -12.58
CA ASP A 36 -11.93 10.83 -11.21
C ASP A 36 -12.16 9.52 -10.45
N GLY A 37 -11.11 9.07 -9.77
CA GLY A 37 -11.02 7.80 -9.08
C GLY A 37 -12.00 7.70 -7.91
N GLY A 38 -12.71 6.57 -7.84
CA GLY A 38 -13.52 6.20 -6.70
C GLY A 38 -13.13 4.79 -6.27
N GLN A 39 -12.16 4.69 -5.36
CA GLN A 39 -11.85 3.46 -4.66
C GLN A 39 -13.11 2.98 -3.94
N THR A 40 -13.59 1.79 -4.31
CA THR A 40 -14.59 1.08 -3.52
C THR A 40 -13.90 0.52 -2.29
N GLN A 41 -14.24 1.06 -1.12
CA GLN A 41 -13.90 0.50 0.18
C GLN A 41 -14.26 -1.00 0.19
N ILE A 42 -13.26 -1.83 0.44
CA ILE A 42 -13.41 -3.27 0.68
C ILE A 42 -13.46 -3.43 2.20
N GLU A 43 -14.38 -4.25 2.70
CA GLU A 43 -14.50 -4.49 4.14
C GLU A 43 -13.32 -5.35 4.64
N PRO A 44 -12.76 -5.04 5.83
CA PRO A 44 -11.60 -5.73 6.37
C PRO A 44 -11.97 -7.15 6.81
N HIS A 45 -11.11 -8.12 6.46
CA HIS A 45 -11.24 -9.53 6.85
C HIS A 45 -10.23 -9.88 7.95
N PRO A 46 -10.62 -10.61 9.01
CA PRO A 46 -9.73 -11.02 10.09
C PRO A 46 -8.64 -12.00 9.61
N TYR A 47 -7.44 -11.90 10.18
CA TYR A 47 -6.22 -12.52 9.67
C TYR A 47 -6.01 -13.99 10.06
N ASN A 48 -5.13 -14.62 9.26
CA ASN A 48 -4.34 -15.85 9.45
C ASN A 48 -4.33 -16.83 8.25
N ALA A 49 -4.75 -16.40 7.06
CA ALA A 49 -4.48 -17.19 5.85
C ALA A 49 -4.48 -16.25 4.65
N LEU A 50 -3.43 -16.29 3.83
CA LEU A 50 -3.46 -15.69 2.49
C LEU A 50 -4.57 -16.37 1.69
N ASN A 51 -5.80 -15.84 1.76
CA ASN A 51 -6.86 -16.30 0.87
C ASN A 51 -6.53 -15.78 -0.52
N TRP A 52 -5.84 -16.61 -1.30
CA TRP A 52 -5.51 -16.40 -2.69
C TRP A 52 -6.69 -15.88 -3.53
N TRP A 53 -7.94 -16.14 -3.12
CA TRP A 53 -9.15 -15.60 -3.75
C TRP A 53 -9.38 -14.11 -3.49
N ASP A 54 -9.08 -13.64 -2.28
CA ASP A 54 -9.20 -12.23 -1.91
C ASP A 54 -7.98 -11.44 -2.41
N VAL A 55 -6.80 -12.06 -2.42
CA VAL A 55 -5.62 -11.60 -3.17
C VAL A 55 -5.98 -11.39 -4.65
N ALA A 56 -6.65 -12.34 -5.30
CA ALA A 56 -7.13 -12.19 -6.69
C ALA A 56 -8.07 -10.98 -6.91
N LYS A 57 -8.85 -10.60 -5.90
CA LYS A 57 -9.75 -9.43 -5.96
C LYS A 57 -9.03 -8.13 -5.66
N GLU A 58 -8.09 -8.10 -4.73
CA GLU A 58 -7.24 -6.92 -4.44
C GLU A 58 -6.33 -6.60 -5.64
N ILE A 59 -5.81 -7.63 -6.30
CA ILE A 59 -5.08 -7.55 -7.56
C ILE A 59 -5.87 -6.77 -8.65
N ALA A 60 -7.20 -6.78 -8.59
CA ALA A 60 -8.04 -6.06 -9.54
C ALA A 60 -7.94 -4.52 -9.43
N LYS A 61 -7.38 -3.98 -8.35
CA LYS A 61 -7.18 -2.55 -8.14
C LYS A 61 -5.83 -2.04 -8.67
N THR A 62 -4.85 -2.91 -8.88
CA THR A 62 -3.46 -2.52 -9.17
C THR A 62 -2.81 -3.42 -10.22
N SER A 63 -2.85 -3.00 -11.48
CA SER A 63 -1.80 -3.23 -12.47
C SER A 63 -2.21 -2.67 -13.82
N ASN A 64 -1.25 -2.19 -14.61
CA ASN A 64 -1.48 -1.65 -15.94
C ASN A 64 -0.60 -2.38 -16.98
N MET A 65 -1.14 -3.45 -17.56
CA MET A 65 -0.48 -4.23 -18.62
C MET A 65 -0.08 -3.37 -19.83
N LEU A 66 -0.76 -2.24 -20.08
CA LEU A 66 -0.49 -1.37 -21.23
C LEU A 66 0.87 -0.68 -21.13
N THR A 67 1.38 -0.43 -19.92
CA THR A 67 2.64 0.28 -19.74
C THR A 67 3.83 -0.58 -20.19
N PRO A 68 4.07 -1.80 -19.65
CA PRO A 68 5.12 -2.68 -20.16
C PRO A 68 4.96 -3.02 -21.64
N LEU A 69 3.73 -3.31 -22.08
CA LEU A 69 3.44 -3.62 -23.50
C LEU A 69 3.86 -2.46 -24.41
N GLY A 70 3.42 -1.23 -24.11
CA GLY A 70 3.73 -0.04 -24.90
C GLY A 70 5.23 0.29 -24.90
N ARG A 71 5.93 0.06 -23.78
CA ARG A 71 7.38 0.27 -23.68
C ARG A 71 8.16 -0.73 -24.53
N ILE A 72 7.88 -2.03 -24.37
CA ILE A 72 8.55 -3.11 -25.13
C ILE A 72 8.36 -2.93 -26.63
N VAL A 73 7.14 -2.60 -27.06
CA VAL A 73 6.82 -2.31 -28.47
C VAL A 73 7.49 -1.02 -28.95
N GLY A 74 7.64 -0.02 -28.08
CA GLY A 74 8.25 1.27 -28.39
C GLY A 74 9.74 1.20 -28.75
N PHE A 75 10.46 0.16 -28.32
CA PHE A 75 11.84 -0.10 -28.72
C PHE A 75 11.96 -0.65 -30.15
N GLY A 76 10.83 -0.98 -30.79
CA GLY A 76 10.78 -1.42 -32.18
C GLY A 76 10.96 -2.94 -32.33
N ASN A 77 11.48 -3.34 -33.49
CA ASN A 77 11.78 -4.73 -33.80
C ASN A 77 12.83 -5.28 -32.81
N ARG A 78 12.68 -6.51 -32.34
CA ARG A 78 13.54 -7.20 -31.35
C ARG A 78 14.16 -8.48 -31.92
N HIS A 79 14.46 -8.51 -33.21
CA HIS A 79 15.09 -9.67 -33.85
C HIS A 79 16.60 -9.72 -33.58
N LEU A 80 17.06 -10.76 -32.89
CA LEU A 80 18.42 -10.89 -32.37
C LEU A 80 19.53 -11.07 -33.41
N GLU A 81 19.24 -11.53 -34.64
CA GLU A 81 20.28 -11.63 -35.69
C GLU A 81 20.59 -10.29 -36.37
N ASN A 82 19.76 -9.27 -36.13
CA ASN A 82 20.00 -7.91 -36.62
C ASN A 82 20.52 -7.03 -35.46
N PRO A 83 21.75 -6.51 -35.54
CA PRO A 83 22.35 -5.71 -34.46
C PRO A 83 21.72 -4.32 -34.28
N ASN A 84 20.83 -3.89 -35.17
CA ASN A 84 20.12 -2.60 -35.10
C ASN A 84 18.65 -2.81 -34.68
N THR A 85 18.40 -3.65 -33.68
CA THR A 85 17.07 -3.94 -33.13
C THR A 85 16.99 -3.50 -31.67
N GLY A 86 15.78 -3.24 -31.18
CA GLY A 86 15.51 -2.85 -29.81
C GLY A 86 15.45 -4.02 -28.83
N TYR A 87 16.05 -5.19 -29.15
CA TYR A 87 16.05 -6.33 -28.23
C TYR A 87 16.75 -5.98 -26.92
N TYR A 88 17.99 -5.48 -27.01
CA TYR A 88 18.77 -5.13 -25.83
C TYR A 88 18.16 -3.95 -25.08
N ASP A 89 17.62 -2.95 -25.78
CA ASP A 89 16.89 -1.84 -25.14
C ASP A 89 15.66 -2.35 -24.34
N ALA A 90 14.93 -3.34 -24.88
CA ALA A 90 13.80 -3.95 -24.19
C ALA A 90 14.23 -4.85 -23.01
N ALA A 91 15.35 -5.58 -23.16
CA ALA A 91 15.91 -6.41 -22.11
C ALA A 91 16.48 -5.58 -20.95
N ASP A 92 17.25 -4.53 -21.25
CA ASP A 92 17.76 -3.56 -20.28
C ASP A 92 16.59 -2.88 -19.55
N TYR A 93 15.53 -2.48 -20.28
CA TYR A 93 14.32 -1.96 -19.66
C TYR A 93 13.69 -2.93 -18.65
N LEU A 94 13.59 -4.22 -19.00
CA LEU A 94 13.03 -5.23 -18.09
C LEU A 94 13.94 -5.46 -16.88
N ILE A 95 15.26 -5.53 -17.08
CA ILE A 95 16.23 -5.68 -15.99
C ILE A 95 16.15 -4.48 -15.03
N ASP A 96 16.14 -3.26 -15.56
CA ASP A 96 16.04 -2.03 -14.76
C ASP A 96 14.68 -1.94 -14.03
N LEU A 97 13.59 -2.31 -14.70
CA LEU A 97 12.25 -2.28 -14.12
C LEU A 97 12.11 -3.29 -12.97
N LEU A 98 12.46 -4.56 -13.22
CA LEU A 98 12.35 -5.64 -12.24
C LEU A 98 13.36 -5.45 -11.10
N GLY A 99 14.58 -5.02 -11.42
CA GLY A 99 15.60 -4.66 -10.42
C GLY A 99 15.19 -3.47 -9.56
N GLY A 100 14.55 -2.45 -10.15
CA GLY A 100 13.95 -1.33 -9.43
C GLY A 100 12.81 -1.73 -8.50
N TRP A 101 12.20 -2.90 -8.72
CA TRP A 101 11.21 -3.51 -7.83
C TRP A 101 11.82 -4.41 -6.75
N GLY A 102 13.15 -4.51 -6.67
CA GLY A 102 13.84 -5.36 -5.71
C GLY A 102 13.95 -6.83 -6.11
N LEU A 103 13.61 -7.18 -7.36
CA LEU A 103 13.77 -8.53 -7.89
C LEU A 103 15.18 -8.71 -8.43
N GLU A 104 15.74 -9.92 -8.31
CA GLU A 104 17.05 -10.24 -8.88
C GLU A 104 16.90 -10.42 -10.39
N ALA A 105 17.18 -9.40 -11.20
CA ALA A 105 17.04 -9.45 -12.66
C ALA A 105 18.39 -9.30 -13.37
N GLN A 106 18.66 -10.16 -14.34
CA GLN A 106 19.90 -10.13 -15.13
C GLN A 106 19.77 -10.83 -16.48
N TYR A 107 20.72 -10.56 -17.38
CA TYR A 107 20.96 -11.43 -18.53
C TYR A 107 21.39 -12.83 -18.09
N PHE A 108 20.94 -13.83 -18.83
CA PHE A 108 21.15 -15.24 -18.54
C PHE A 108 21.56 -16.03 -19.78
N GLY A 109 22.51 -16.94 -19.58
CA GLY A 109 22.98 -17.87 -20.61
C GLY A 109 23.91 -17.22 -21.64
N ASN A 110 24.21 -17.94 -22.71
CA ASN A 110 25.02 -17.42 -23.82
C ASN A 110 24.17 -16.71 -24.88
N HIS A 111 22.85 -16.77 -24.73
CA HIS A 111 21.88 -16.24 -25.67
C HIS A 111 21.14 -15.00 -25.14
N ASP A 112 21.54 -14.49 -23.97
CA ASP A 112 21.09 -13.22 -23.41
C ASP A 112 19.58 -13.15 -23.16
N SER A 113 18.98 -14.24 -22.67
CA SER A 113 17.63 -14.18 -22.09
C SER A 113 17.64 -13.30 -20.85
N VAL A 114 16.51 -12.71 -20.47
CA VAL A 114 16.38 -12.07 -19.15
C VAL A 114 15.79 -13.08 -18.18
N LEU A 115 16.47 -13.31 -17.06
CA LEU A 115 15.97 -14.10 -15.95
C LEU A 115 15.83 -13.19 -14.74
N SER A 116 14.62 -13.13 -14.18
CA SER A 116 14.36 -12.45 -12.93
C SER A 116 13.85 -13.41 -11.86
N ARG A 117 14.25 -13.18 -10.61
CA ARG A 117 13.86 -14.00 -9.46
C ARG A 117 13.36 -13.13 -8.31
N GLN A 118 12.17 -13.45 -7.81
CA GLN A 118 11.69 -13.05 -6.50
C GLN A 118 12.08 -14.12 -5.49
N VAL A 119 12.88 -13.75 -4.49
CA VAL A 119 13.39 -14.71 -3.49
C VAL A 119 12.29 -15.03 -2.48
N GLY A 120 12.01 -16.32 -2.30
CA GLY A 120 11.10 -16.82 -1.29
C GLY A 120 11.74 -16.86 0.10
N TYR A 121 10.93 -16.71 1.16
CA TYR A 121 11.46 -16.75 2.55
C TYR A 121 11.72 -18.17 3.06
N GLY A 122 11.19 -19.17 2.36
CA GLY A 122 11.08 -20.51 2.84
C GLY A 122 12.33 -21.37 2.72
N ASN A 123 13.39 -20.82 2.12
CA ASN A 123 14.74 -21.39 2.09
C ASN A 123 14.79 -22.84 1.57
N ASP A 124 14.09 -23.10 0.46
CA ASP A 124 14.24 -24.32 -0.33
C ASP A 124 14.43 -24.02 -1.83
N SER A 125 14.60 -25.05 -2.65
CA SER A 125 14.86 -24.91 -4.08
C SER A 125 13.57 -24.87 -4.93
N ARG A 126 12.39 -24.72 -4.34
CA ARG A 126 11.13 -24.74 -5.09
C ARG A 126 10.85 -23.43 -5.79
N ALA A 127 10.27 -23.55 -6.98
CA ALA A 127 10.03 -22.44 -7.87
C ALA A 127 8.68 -22.51 -8.59
N ILE A 128 8.04 -21.36 -8.74
CA ILE A 128 6.99 -21.14 -9.74
C ILE A 128 7.58 -20.28 -10.85
N VAL A 129 7.31 -20.66 -12.10
CA VAL A 129 7.95 -20.05 -13.26
C VAL A 129 6.88 -19.47 -14.18
N PHE A 130 7.09 -18.22 -14.59
CA PHE A 130 6.31 -17.55 -15.62
C PHE A 130 7.24 -17.15 -16.75
N GLY A 131 6.86 -17.43 -18.00
CA GLY A 131 7.73 -17.20 -19.13
C GLY A 131 7.03 -16.65 -20.36
N ALA A 132 7.75 -15.87 -21.14
CA ALA A 132 7.37 -15.42 -22.47
C ALA A 132 8.64 -15.17 -23.28
N HIS A 133 8.60 -15.20 -24.60
CA HIS A 133 9.77 -14.84 -25.41
C HIS A 133 9.80 -13.35 -25.71
N LEU A 134 10.98 -12.74 -25.54
CA LEU A 134 11.19 -11.31 -25.76
C LEU A 134 11.50 -10.98 -27.23
N ASP A 135 12.14 -11.90 -27.95
CA ASP A 135 12.49 -11.70 -29.35
C ASP A 135 11.25 -11.54 -30.23
N SER A 136 11.40 -10.78 -31.30
CA SER A 136 10.38 -10.66 -32.34
C SER A 136 10.89 -11.23 -33.66
N ASN A 137 9.96 -11.46 -34.59
CA ASN A 137 10.30 -11.77 -35.97
C ASN A 137 11.08 -10.62 -36.63
N GLU A 138 11.88 -10.91 -37.66
CA GLU A 138 12.63 -9.97 -38.52
C GLU A 138 11.78 -8.78 -39.01
N ASN A 139 10.50 -9.03 -39.29
CA ASN A 139 9.65 -8.10 -40.05
C ASN A 139 8.55 -7.42 -39.22
N GLY A 140 8.65 -7.35 -37.89
CA GLY A 140 7.66 -6.61 -37.09
C GLY A 140 8.09 -6.33 -35.66
N VAL A 141 7.29 -5.51 -34.97
CA VAL A 141 7.52 -5.16 -33.56
C VAL A 141 7.04 -6.24 -32.58
N GLY A 142 6.27 -7.23 -33.06
CA GLY A 142 5.91 -8.38 -32.24
C GLY A 142 5.01 -8.02 -31.07
N VAL A 143 3.87 -7.35 -31.30
CA VAL A 143 2.93 -7.00 -30.22
C VAL A 143 2.27 -8.27 -29.71
N ASN A 144 1.64 -9.05 -30.59
CA ASN A 144 1.11 -10.36 -30.23
C ASN A 144 2.23 -11.43 -30.16
N GLN A 145 3.31 -11.31 -30.95
CA GLN A 145 4.46 -12.23 -30.95
C GLN A 145 5.78 -11.55 -30.51
N ASN A 146 6.07 -11.38 -29.23
CA ASN A 146 5.29 -11.78 -28.05
C ASN A 146 5.45 -10.75 -26.92
N ALA A 147 5.37 -9.46 -27.27
CA ALA A 147 5.36 -8.38 -26.28
C ALA A 147 4.15 -8.49 -25.33
N GLY A 148 3.02 -9.01 -25.81
CA GLY A 148 1.83 -9.32 -25.02
C GLY A 148 2.12 -10.32 -23.89
N GLY A 149 2.75 -11.46 -24.19
CA GLY A 149 3.17 -12.42 -23.16
C GLY A 149 4.19 -11.81 -22.19
N CYS A 150 5.18 -11.07 -22.68
CA CYS A 150 6.14 -10.37 -21.82
C CYS A 150 5.45 -9.37 -20.89
N ALA A 151 4.44 -8.64 -21.37
CA ALA A 151 3.66 -7.72 -20.55
C ALA A 151 2.84 -8.46 -19.48
N VAL A 152 2.28 -9.63 -19.77
CA VAL A 152 1.60 -10.48 -18.77
C VAL A 152 2.59 -10.97 -17.72
N VAL A 153 3.77 -11.49 -18.09
CA VAL A 153 4.80 -11.91 -17.12
C VAL A 153 5.23 -10.74 -16.23
N THR A 154 5.42 -9.56 -16.82
CA THR A 154 5.79 -8.34 -16.08
C THR A 154 4.68 -7.89 -15.14
N MET A 155 3.41 -8.02 -15.56
CA MET A 155 2.25 -7.72 -14.72
C MET A 155 2.14 -8.69 -13.54
N ILE A 156 2.39 -9.99 -13.77
CA ILE A 156 2.44 -10.98 -12.68
C ILE A 156 3.55 -10.60 -11.69
N ALA A 157 4.73 -10.17 -12.16
CA ALA A 157 5.80 -9.68 -11.30
C ALA A 157 5.42 -8.41 -10.51
N ASP A 158 4.75 -7.45 -11.16
CA ASP A 158 4.26 -6.21 -10.53
C ASP A 158 3.23 -6.48 -9.42
N ILE A 159 2.42 -7.52 -9.61
CA ILE A 159 1.48 -7.98 -8.61
C ILE A 159 2.20 -8.69 -7.47
N LEU A 160 3.00 -9.72 -7.80
CA LEU A 160 3.57 -10.65 -6.83
C LEU A 160 4.70 -10.03 -6.00
N ARG A 161 5.38 -8.98 -6.49
CA ARG A 161 6.39 -8.26 -5.71
C ARG A 161 5.86 -7.65 -4.42
N ASN A 162 4.55 -7.44 -4.32
CA ASN A 162 3.93 -6.95 -3.10
C ASN A 162 3.83 -8.08 -2.06
N TYR A 163 3.81 -9.36 -2.47
CA TYR A 163 3.65 -10.52 -1.60
C TYR A 163 5.00 -11.16 -1.26
N ARG A 164 5.26 -11.43 0.02
CA ARG A 164 6.39 -12.27 0.44
C ARG A 164 5.96 -13.74 0.44
N LEU A 165 6.38 -14.50 -0.56
CA LEU A 165 6.00 -15.92 -0.73
C LEU A 165 7.09 -16.86 -0.18
N PRO A 166 6.72 -18.08 0.25
CA PRO A 166 7.70 -19.03 0.77
C PRO A 166 8.58 -19.68 -0.31
N VAL A 167 8.12 -19.74 -1.56
CA VAL A 167 8.86 -20.29 -2.72
C VAL A 167 9.46 -19.18 -3.57
N ASP A 168 10.52 -19.49 -4.34
CA ASP A 168 11.04 -18.57 -5.34
C ASP A 168 10.04 -18.41 -6.50
N ILE A 169 9.91 -17.20 -7.05
CA ILE A 169 9.16 -16.96 -8.29
C ILE A 169 10.14 -16.51 -9.38
N TYR A 170 10.15 -17.20 -10.50
CA TYR A 170 10.98 -16.88 -11.65
C TYR A 170 10.16 -16.26 -12.78
N TYR A 171 10.66 -15.15 -13.31
CA TYR A 171 10.12 -14.45 -14.48
C TYR A 171 11.14 -14.54 -15.61
N CYS A 172 10.80 -15.29 -16.65
CA CYS A 172 11.70 -15.62 -17.74
C CYS A 172 11.27 -14.88 -19.02
N TYR A 173 12.21 -14.14 -19.62
CA TYR A 173 12.02 -13.50 -20.92
C TYR A 173 13.01 -14.11 -21.91
N PHE A 174 12.53 -15.08 -22.68
CA PHE A 174 13.38 -15.93 -23.50
C PHE A 174 13.92 -15.19 -24.72
N SER A 175 15.18 -15.43 -25.03
CA SER A 175 15.87 -15.01 -26.25
C SER A 175 15.82 -16.11 -27.30
N TYR A 176 15.86 -15.73 -28.58
CA TYR A 176 15.95 -16.67 -29.70
C TYR A 176 14.90 -17.79 -29.55
N ASN A 177 13.61 -17.44 -29.56
CA ASN A 177 12.54 -18.42 -29.76
C ASN A 177 12.41 -18.76 -31.26
N THR A 178 12.58 -17.75 -32.13
CA THR A 178 12.42 -17.90 -33.58
C THR A 178 13.70 -17.62 -34.38
N VAL A 179 14.60 -18.60 -34.42
CA VAL A 179 15.72 -18.60 -35.39
C VAL A 179 15.38 -19.49 -36.59
N PHE A 180 15.35 -18.92 -37.80
CA PHE A 180 15.11 -19.67 -39.05
C PHE A 180 16.43 -19.91 -39.80
N LEU A 181 16.91 -21.17 -39.83
CA LEU A 181 18.27 -21.47 -40.31
C LEU A 181 18.46 -21.70 -41.83
N ASP A 182 17.43 -21.68 -42.70
CA ASP A 182 17.56 -21.64 -44.18
C ASP A 182 16.23 -21.47 -44.97
N GLU A 183 16.32 -21.40 -46.32
CA GLU A 183 15.23 -21.22 -47.31
C GLU A 183 14.09 -22.25 -47.24
N GLN A 184 14.15 -23.29 -46.39
CA GLN A 184 13.06 -24.24 -46.15
C GLN A 184 12.53 -24.28 -44.70
N GLN A 185 12.98 -23.36 -43.82
CA GLN A 185 12.46 -23.09 -42.47
C GLN A 185 12.04 -24.33 -41.64
N ARG A 186 12.98 -25.23 -41.33
CA ARG A 186 12.69 -26.47 -40.56
C ARG A 186 13.27 -26.58 -39.14
N VAL A 187 13.88 -25.55 -38.58
CA VAL A 187 14.28 -25.59 -37.16
C VAL A 187 13.96 -24.24 -36.54
N ARG A 188 13.00 -24.18 -35.62
CA ARG A 188 12.74 -23.04 -34.71
C ARG A 188 13.64 -23.24 -33.49
N ALA A 189 14.75 -22.53 -33.40
CA ALA A 189 15.66 -22.73 -32.28
C ALA A 189 15.21 -21.88 -31.10
N MET A 190 14.86 -22.55 -29.98
CA MET A 190 14.48 -22.04 -28.65
C MET A 190 15.72 -22.01 -27.73
N TYR A 191 16.73 -21.21 -28.04
CA TYR A 191 18.02 -21.31 -27.34
C TYR A 191 17.93 -20.83 -25.89
N GLY A 192 17.27 -19.70 -25.65
CA GLY A 192 17.14 -19.11 -24.32
C GLY A 192 16.43 -20.02 -23.32
N SER A 193 15.25 -20.54 -23.69
CA SER A 193 14.50 -21.44 -22.82
C SER A 193 15.19 -22.79 -22.60
N LYS A 194 15.98 -23.29 -23.55
CA LYS A 194 16.82 -24.48 -23.35
C LYS A 194 17.95 -24.26 -22.35
N GLU A 195 18.54 -23.08 -22.32
CA GLU A 195 19.59 -22.73 -21.36
C GLU A 195 19.01 -22.59 -19.95
N ILE A 196 17.90 -21.85 -19.80
CA ILE A 196 17.23 -21.67 -18.50
C ILE A 196 16.68 -23.00 -17.98
N ALA A 197 16.00 -23.80 -18.81
CA ALA A 197 15.51 -25.10 -18.39
C ALA A 197 16.64 -26.06 -18.00
N GLN A 198 17.80 -25.97 -18.64
CA GLN A 198 18.97 -26.76 -18.23
C GLN A 198 19.51 -26.30 -16.89
N HIS A 199 19.57 -24.99 -16.66
CA HIS A 199 20.02 -24.42 -15.39
C HIS A 199 19.14 -24.88 -14.22
N PHE A 200 17.82 -24.91 -14.38
CA PHE A 200 16.93 -25.39 -13.32
C PHE A 200 17.18 -26.86 -12.97
N VAL A 201 17.49 -27.70 -13.96
CA VAL A 201 17.89 -29.09 -13.72
C VAL A 201 19.27 -29.17 -13.05
N ASP A 202 20.23 -28.36 -13.50
CA ASP A 202 21.62 -28.41 -13.01
C ASP A 202 21.74 -27.92 -11.55
N GLU A 203 20.89 -26.97 -11.14
CA GLU A 203 20.84 -26.42 -9.77
C GLU A 203 19.83 -27.13 -8.86
N ASP A 204 19.17 -28.21 -9.33
CA ASP A 204 18.17 -28.97 -8.57
C ASP A 204 17.01 -28.09 -8.07
N ILE A 205 16.57 -27.16 -8.93
CA ILE A 205 15.40 -26.30 -8.69
C ILE A 205 14.14 -27.14 -8.93
N ASP A 206 13.31 -27.26 -7.90
CA ASP A 206 12.05 -27.99 -7.94
C ASP A 206 10.94 -27.09 -8.50
N VAL A 207 10.78 -27.13 -9.82
CA VAL A 207 9.75 -26.35 -10.53
C VAL A 207 8.38 -26.95 -10.26
N MET A 208 7.60 -26.31 -9.38
CA MET A 208 6.23 -26.73 -9.04
C MET A 208 5.25 -26.45 -10.18
N ALA A 209 5.45 -25.33 -10.88
CA ALA A 209 4.62 -24.94 -12.02
C ALA A 209 5.39 -24.05 -12.99
N PHE A 210 5.15 -24.24 -14.29
CA PHE A 210 5.60 -23.32 -15.33
C PHE A 210 4.45 -23.00 -16.28
N TYR A 211 4.14 -21.71 -16.42
CA TYR A 211 3.22 -21.18 -17.41
C TYR A 211 3.97 -20.31 -18.42
N ASN A 212 4.00 -20.77 -19.67
CA ASN A 212 4.49 -20.01 -20.81
C ASN A 212 3.33 -19.23 -21.45
N PHE A 213 3.54 -17.96 -21.74
CA PHE A 213 2.56 -17.08 -22.37
C PHE A 213 3.03 -16.70 -23.77
N ASP A 214 2.24 -17.04 -24.79
CA ASP A 214 2.61 -16.88 -26.19
C ASP A 214 1.40 -16.50 -27.03
N GLU A 215 1.44 -15.40 -27.79
CA GLU A 215 0.32 -14.98 -28.67
C GLU A 215 -1.03 -14.79 -27.93
N LEU A 216 -1.06 -13.96 -26.89
CA LEU A 216 -2.24 -13.81 -26.01
C LEU A 216 -3.31 -12.82 -26.48
N LEU A 217 -2.98 -11.93 -27.42
CA LEU A 217 -3.82 -10.75 -27.68
C LEU A 217 -4.88 -11.00 -28.75
N PHE A 218 -4.62 -11.89 -29.71
CA PHE A 218 -5.51 -12.08 -30.84
C PHE A 218 -6.84 -12.73 -30.44
N TYR A 219 -7.94 -12.13 -30.89
CA TYR A 219 -9.30 -12.59 -30.67
C TYR A 219 -10.13 -12.52 -31.96
N ASN A 220 -10.90 -13.57 -32.26
CA ASN A 220 -11.90 -13.55 -33.34
C ASN A 220 -13.30 -13.60 -32.76
N GLU A 221 -14.13 -12.63 -33.12
CA GLU A 221 -15.55 -12.58 -32.74
C GLU A 221 -16.37 -13.81 -33.20
N ASN A 222 -15.89 -14.58 -34.16
CA ASN A 222 -16.57 -15.77 -34.69
C ASN A 222 -16.16 -17.08 -33.99
N GLN A 223 -15.17 -17.05 -33.09
CA GLN A 223 -14.76 -18.23 -32.32
C GLN A 223 -15.70 -18.46 -31.13
N ASP A 224 -15.75 -19.69 -30.62
CA ASP A 224 -16.40 -19.91 -29.33
C ASP A 224 -15.66 -19.11 -28.27
N GLU A 225 -16.36 -18.24 -27.54
CA GLU A 225 -15.75 -17.40 -26.51
C GLU A 225 -14.94 -18.24 -25.52
N THR A 226 -15.38 -19.47 -25.22
CA THR A 226 -14.71 -20.41 -24.32
C THR A 226 -13.39 -20.96 -24.84
N GLU A 227 -13.09 -20.76 -26.12
CA GLU A 227 -11.86 -21.16 -26.77
C GLU A 227 -10.97 -19.95 -27.11
N SER A 228 -11.27 -18.74 -26.60
CA SER A 228 -10.49 -17.54 -26.92
C SER A 228 -9.01 -17.67 -26.56
N LEU A 229 -8.72 -18.36 -25.46
CA LEU A 229 -7.39 -18.83 -25.10
C LEU A 229 -7.38 -20.36 -24.95
N ILE A 230 -6.24 -20.97 -25.24
CA ILE A 230 -5.99 -22.39 -25.07
C ILE A 230 -4.82 -22.57 -24.11
N ALA A 231 -5.03 -23.38 -23.07
CA ALA A 231 -3.95 -23.95 -22.27
C ALA A 231 -3.54 -25.29 -22.88
N GLU A 232 -2.47 -25.28 -23.69
CA GLU A 232 -1.88 -26.49 -24.23
C GLU A 232 -1.04 -27.18 -23.16
N HIS A 233 -1.25 -28.48 -23.02
CA HIS A 233 -0.47 -29.33 -22.14
C HIS A 233 -0.23 -30.68 -22.81
N HIS A 234 0.70 -31.46 -22.27
CA HIS A 234 0.83 -32.86 -22.63
C HIS A 234 1.31 -33.69 -21.46
N SER A 235 0.51 -34.67 -21.04
CA SER A 235 0.80 -35.57 -19.93
C SER A 235 0.87 -37.01 -20.43
N PRO A 236 2.08 -37.54 -20.74
CA PRO A 236 2.20 -38.94 -21.13
C PRO A 236 1.77 -39.83 -19.97
N VAL A 237 1.10 -40.95 -20.25
CA VAL A 237 0.55 -41.89 -19.25
C VAL A 237 1.57 -42.31 -18.18
N SER A 238 2.87 -42.32 -18.51
CA SER A 238 3.95 -42.66 -17.59
C SER A 238 4.32 -41.57 -16.56
N ARG A 239 3.88 -40.32 -16.75
CA ARG A 239 4.20 -39.17 -15.89
C ARG A 239 2.99 -38.65 -15.08
N GLY A 240 1.79 -39.13 -15.37
CA GLY A 240 0.61 -38.89 -14.54
C GLY A 240 -0.03 -37.52 -14.70
N TYR A 241 -1.10 -37.29 -13.94
CA TYR A 241 -1.96 -36.10 -13.99
C TYR A 241 -1.27 -34.82 -13.48
N HIS A 242 -0.40 -34.95 -12.49
CA HIS A 242 0.28 -33.86 -11.77
C HIS A 242 1.28 -33.08 -12.63
N GLN A 243 1.67 -33.60 -13.80
CA GLN A 243 2.73 -32.97 -14.58
C GLN A 243 2.27 -31.69 -15.29
N THR A 244 1.23 -31.75 -16.11
CA THR A 244 0.83 -30.58 -16.94
C THR A 244 -0.68 -30.41 -17.05
N GLN A 245 -1.43 -31.52 -17.04
CA GLN A 245 -2.90 -31.47 -17.06
C GLN A 245 -3.46 -30.77 -15.81
N TYR A 246 -2.95 -31.13 -14.63
CA TYR A 246 -3.34 -30.49 -13.38
C TYR A 246 -3.15 -28.97 -13.43
N LEU A 247 -1.99 -28.50 -13.90
CA LEU A 247 -1.67 -27.08 -14.01
C LEU A 247 -2.57 -26.33 -15.00
N ALA A 248 -2.89 -26.94 -16.14
CA ALA A 248 -3.81 -26.36 -17.12
C ALA A 248 -5.25 -26.23 -16.57
N GLU A 249 -5.73 -27.29 -15.90
CA GLU A 249 -7.04 -27.30 -15.24
C GLU A 249 -7.12 -26.31 -14.09
N LEU A 250 -6.01 -26.12 -13.36
CA LEU A 250 -5.92 -25.19 -12.25
C LEU A 250 -6.02 -23.74 -12.73
N MET A 251 -5.28 -23.36 -13.78
CA MET A 251 -5.39 -22.04 -14.40
C MET A 251 -6.82 -21.76 -14.88
N GLN A 252 -7.45 -22.73 -15.55
CA GLN A 252 -8.83 -22.61 -16.02
C GLN A 252 -9.83 -22.46 -14.85
N ALA A 253 -9.61 -23.16 -13.74
CA ALA A 253 -10.45 -23.05 -12.55
C ALA A 253 -10.38 -21.64 -11.94
N PHE A 254 -9.19 -21.06 -11.84
CA PHE A 254 -8.99 -19.69 -11.33
C PHE A 254 -9.73 -18.65 -12.19
N LEU A 255 -9.53 -18.69 -13.51
CA LEU A 255 -10.25 -17.81 -14.44
C LEU A 255 -11.78 -17.92 -14.29
N ARG A 256 -12.30 -19.15 -14.23
CA ARG A 256 -13.75 -19.39 -14.13
C ARG A 256 -14.33 -18.93 -12.81
N ASN A 257 -13.62 -19.13 -11.71
CA ASN A 257 -14.05 -18.62 -10.42
C ASN A 257 -14.10 -17.07 -10.45
N SER A 258 -13.24 -16.42 -11.24
CA SER A 258 -13.20 -14.96 -11.37
C SER A 258 -14.33 -14.41 -12.24
N GLY A 259 -15.18 -15.29 -12.77
CA GLY A 259 -16.29 -14.94 -13.66
C GLY A 259 -15.92 -15.00 -15.14
N HIS A 260 -14.72 -15.44 -15.49
CA HIS A 260 -14.23 -15.49 -16.86
C HIS A 260 -14.22 -16.92 -17.40
N ASN A 261 -14.87 -17.13 -18.54
CA ASN A 261 -14.96 -18.46 -19.16
C ASN A 261 -14.48 -18.40 -20.61
N PHE A 262 -13.28 -17.86 -20.83
CA PHE A 262 -12.70 -17.68 -22.17
C PHE A 262 -11.52 -18.61 -22.48
N MET A 263 -11.24 -19.60 -21.62
CA MET A 263 -10.11 -20.52 -21.76
C MET A 263 -10.57 -21.98 -21.89
N SER A 264 -10.03 -22.69 -22.88
CA SER A 264 -10.14 -24.14 -23.07
C SER A 264 -8.79 -24.84 -22.79
N ILE A 265 -8.81 -26.17 -22.66
CA ILE A 265 -7.64 -26.99 -22.40
C ILE A 265 -7.47 -27.94 -23.58
N ASP A 266 -6.25 -28.03 -24.11
CA ASP A 266 -5.92 -28.90 -25.25
C ASP A 266 -4.73 -29.81 -24.91
N ASP A 267 -4.90 -31.12 -25.11
CA ASP A 267 -3.82 -32.11 -24.94
C ASP A 267 -3.02 -32.20 -26.24
N GLU A 268 -2.18 -31.19 -26.48
CA GLU A 268 -1.31 -31.07 -27.64
C GLU A 268 0.12 -30.74 -27.16
N LEU A 269 1.12 -31.53 -27.58
CA LEU A 269 2.53 -31.19 -27.35
C LEU A 269 3.06 -30.34 -28.49
N ASN A 270 2.98 -29.02 -28.32
CA ASN A 270 3.53 -28.08 -29.28
C ASN A 270 5.05 -27.94 -29.08
N THR A 271 5.84 -28.60 -29.93
CA THR A 271 7.32 -28.59 -29.83
C THR A 271 7.98 -27.33 -30.40
N GLN A 272 7.22 -26.24 -30.58
CA GLN A 272 7.64 -25.04 -31.30
C GLN A 272 7.60 -23.76 -30.46
N THR A 273 7.47 -23.87 -29.15
CA THR A 273 7.49 -22.74 -28.20
C THR A 273 8.09 -23.18 -26.86
N ASP A 274 8.46 -22.21 -26.01
CA ASP A 274 9.44 -22.36 -24.93
C ASP A 274 9.06 -23.38 -23.86
N HIS A 275 7.77 -23.62 -23.63
CA HIS A 275 7.29 -24.68 -22.71
C HIS A 275 7.87 -26.06 -23.05
N TRP A 276 8.15 -26.34 -24.33
CA TRP A 276 8.72 -27.61 -24.75
C TRP A 276 10.12 -27.85 -24.18
N ALA A 277 10.94 -26.80 -24.05
CA ALA A 277 12.32 -26.92 -23.55
C ALA A 277 12.36 -27.39 -22.08
N PHE A 278 11.35 -27.02 -21.29
CA PHE A 278 11.14 -27.45 -19.92
C PHE A 278 10.56 -28.86 -19.87
N TRP A 279 9.52 -29.13 -20.67
CA TRP A 279 8.88 -30.45 -20.74
C TRP A 279 9.85 -31.57 -21.15
N ASP A 280 10.72 -31.30 -22.14
CA ASP A 280 11.75 -32.23 -22.65
C ASP A 280 12.76 -32.62 -21.56
N ARG A 281 12.97 -31.73 -20.58
CA ARG A 281 13.84 -31.93 -19.41
C ARG A 281 13.16 -32.56 -18.21
N GLY A 282 11.85 -32.82 -18.29
CA GLY A 282 11.09 -33.42 -17.21
C GLY A 282 10.44 -32.42 -16.26
N LEU A 283 10.60 -31.12 -16.49
CA LEU A 283 9.93 -30.08 -15.71
C LEU A 283 8.46 -29.96 -16.16
N PRO A 284 7.52 -29.63 -15.26
CA PRO A 284 6.14 -29.33 -15.64
C PRO A 284 6.11 -28.05 -16.48
N ALA A 285 5.28 -28.00 -17.52
CA ALA A 285 5.17 -26.85 -18.41
C ALA A 285 3.82 -26.82 -19.15
N VAL A 286 3.12 -25.69 -19.07
CA VAL A 286 1.87 -25.40 -19.77
C VAL A 286 2.09 -24.20 -20.69
N ASN A 287 1.58 -24.26 -21.92
CA ASN A 287 1.59 -23.14 -22.84
C ASN A 287 0.21 -22.50 -22.91
N ILE A 288 0.12 -21.20 -22.71
CA ILE A 288 -1.13 -20.45 -22.85
C ILE A 288 -1.01 -19.53 -24.05
N LYS A 289 -1.94 -19.71 -24.98
CA LYS A 289 -1.96 -18.97 -26.24
C LYS A 289 -3.36 -18.63 -26.71
N SER A 290 -3.47 -17.79 -27.73
CA SER A 290 -4.76 -17.55 -28.39
C SER A 290 -5.37 -18.84 -28.95
N GLY A 291 -6.70 -18.88 -28.96
CA GLY A 291 -7.52 -19.94 -29.53
C GLY A 291 -7.29 -20.24 -31.01
N HIS A 292 -6.65 -19.29 -31.69
CA HIS A 292 -6.43 -19.35 -33.11
C HIS A 292 -5.11 -19.98 -33.47
N ARG A 293 -5.16 -20.83 -34.49
CA ARG A 293 -3.94 -21.40 -35.08
C ARG A 293 -3.15 -20.40 -35.93
N ILE A 294 -3.76 -19.28 -36.36
CA ILE A 294 -3.13 -18.23 -37.18
C ILE A 294 -3.78 -16.87 -36.88
N ASP A 295 -2.98 -15.91 -36.41
CA ASP A 295 -3.31 -14.48 -36.39
C ASP A 295 -3.25 -13.92 -37.84
N PRO A 296 -4.34 -13.38 -38.40
CA PRO A 296 -4.35 -12.79 -39.75
C PRO A 296 -3.48 -11.53 -39.85
N GLU A 297 -3.13 -10.89 -38.74
CA GLU A 297 -2.27 -9.71 -38.64
C GLU A 297 -0.81 -10.07 -38.31
N PHE A 298 -0.32 -11.17 -38.88
CA PHE A 298 1.09 -11.55 -38.78
C PHE A 298 2.01 -10.37 -39.16
N PRO A 299 3.18 -10.21 -38.50
CA PRO A 299 4.17 -9.18 -38.87
C PRO A 299 4.33 -9.03 -40.39
N PRO A 300 4.24 -7.81 -40.97
CA PRO A 300 4.40 -6.50 -40.32
C PRO A 300 3.11 -5.79 -39.83
N GLN A 301 1.93 -6.40 -39.91
CA GLN A 301 0.65 -5.73 -39.58
C GLN A 301 0.33 -5.66 -38.07
N ASP A 302 1.02 -6.48 -37.26
CA ASP A 302 1.03 -6.58 -35.79
C ASP A 302 1.19 -5.21 -35.11
N SER A 303 0.08 -4.50 -34.95
CA SER A 303 -0.01 -3.11 -34.51
C SER A 303 -0.48 -3.03 -33.07
N LEU A 304 0.09 -2.11 -32.29
CA LEU A 304 -0.32 -1.91 -30.90
C LEU A 304 -1.82 -1.63 -30.80
N TYR A 305 -2.44 -0.99 -31.79
CA TYR A 305 -3.84 -0.56 -31.79
C TYR A 305 -4.74 -1.40 -32.71
N SER A 306 -4.39 -2.66 -32.96
CA SER A 306 -5.26 -3.57 -33.69
C SER A 306 -6.65 -3.68 -33.04
N GLU A 307 -7.70 -3.68 -33.85
CA GLU A 307 -9.08 -3.93 -33.39
C GLU A 307 -9.31 -5.42 -33.07
N ASP A 308 -8.45 -6.30 -33.59
CA ASP A 308 -8.49 -7.75 -33.36
C ASP A 308 -7.79 -8.16 -32.05
N TYR A 309 -7.17 -7.20 -31.33
CA TYR A 309 -6.45 -7.46 -30.08
C TYR A 309 -7.30 -7.18 -28.84
N ASN A 310 -7.62 -8.25 -28.12
CA ASN A 310 -8.33 -8.22 -26.85
C ASN A 310 -7.33 -8.29 -25.69
N ARG A 311 -7.03 -7.13 -25.11
CA ARG A 311 -6.12 -7.01 -23.96
C ARG A 311 -6.78 -7.40 -22.64
N ASP A 312 -8.11 -7.38 -22.57
CA ASP A 312 -8.86 -7.70 -21.35
C ASP A 312 -8.68 -9.17 -20.98
N HIS A 313 -8.66 -10.08 -21.97
CA HIS A 313 -8.37 -11.50 -21.73
C HIS A 313 -6.96 -11.71 -21.16
N ALA A 314 -5.95 -11.05 -21.74
CA ALA A 314 -4.56 -11.17 -21.26
C ALA A 314 -4.37 -10.53 -19.88
N PHE A 315 -5.07 -9.43 -19.60
CA PHE A 315 -5.09 -8.79 -18.30
C PHE A 315 -5.70 -9.70 -17.23
N GLU A 316 -6.90 -10.23 -17.46
CA GLU A 316 -7.57 -11.13 -16.51
C GLU A 316 -6.84 -12.47 -16.36
N LEU A 317 -6.15 -12.94 -17.41
CA LEU A 317 -5.26 -14.10 -17.34
C LEU A 317 -4.09 -13.87 -16.37
N GLY A 318 -3.38 -12.75 -16.47
CA GLY A 318 -2.24 -12.53 -15.58
C GLY A 318 -2.67 -12.30 -14.12
N LYS A 319 -3.84 -11.70 -13.88
CA LYS A 319 -4.42 -11.67 -12.52
C LYS A 319 -4.67 -13.06 -11.96
N ALA A 320 -5.30 -13.92 -12.77
CA ALA A 320 -5.56 -15.31 -12.39
C ALA A 320 -4.26 -16.08 -12.15
N ALA A 321 -3.22 -15.84 -12.96
CA ALA A 321 -1.89 -16.45 -12.80
C ALA A 321 -1.17 -15.99 -11.52
N ALA A 322 -1.27 -14.72 -11.16
CA ALA A 322 -0.69 -14.20 -9.92
C ALA A 322 -1.41 -14.77 -8.68
N ALA A 323 -2.75 -14.75 -8.67
CA ALA A 323 -3.54 -15.39 -7.61
C ALA A 323 -3.22 -16.88 -7.46
N LEU A 324 -3.04 -17.56 -8.60
CA LEU A 324 -2.62 -18.95 -8.66
C LEU A 324 -1.23 -19.16 -8.04
N ALA A 325 -0.28 -18.27 -8.28
CA ALA A 325 1.06 -18.35 -7.68
C ALA A 325 0.98 -18.31 -6.15
N VAL A 326 0.17 -17.40 -5.59
CA VAL A 326 -0.06 -17.31 -4.15
C VAL A 326 -0.68 -18.60 -3.61
N TYR A 327 -1.68 -19.15 -4.30
CA TYR A 327 -2.28 -20.43 -3.93
C TYR A 327 -1.25 -21.57 -3.89
N LEU A 328 -0.47 -21.73 -4.96
CA LEU A 328 0.55 -22.77 -5.08
C LEU A 328 1.60 -22.62 -3.96
N ALA A 329 2.07 -21.39 -3.72
CA ALA A 329 3.08 -21.08 -2.71
C ALA A 329 2.59 -21.35 -1.28
N SER A 330 1.34 -20.96 -0.95
CA SER A 330 0.78 -21.11 0.41
C SER A 330 0.32 -22.54 0.73
N SER A 331 0.05 -23.37 -0.28
CA SER A 331 -0.50 -24.72 -0.11
C SER A 331 0.36 -25.66 0.76
N GLY A 332 1.66 -25.39 0.86
CA GLY A 332 2.59 -26.14 1.69
C GLY A 332 2.38 -25.99 3.19
N ASN A 333 1.73 -24.93 3.71
CA ASN A 333 1.58 -24.76 5.16
C ASN A 333 0.42 -25.55 5.81
N GLY A 334 -0.23 -26.44 5.05
CA GLY A 334 -1.39 -27.18 5.55
C GLY A 334 -2.60 -26.29 5.87
N GLU A 335 -2.59 -25.08 5.33
CA GLU A 335 -3.70 -24.14 5.47
C GLU A 335 -4.96 -24.70 4.82
N THR A 336 -6.09 -24.38 5.44
CA THR A 336 -7.40 -24.75 4.91
C THR A 336 -7.68 -23.94 3.66
N ILE A 337 -8.04 -24.61 2.56
CA ILE A 337 -8.49 -23.92 1.35
C ILE A 337 -9.96 -23.50 1.53
N SER A 338 -10.16 -22.30 2.04
CA SER A 338 -11.49 -21.71 2.18
C SER A 338 -11.93 -20.98 0.92
N PHE A 339 -13.16 -21.22 0.46
CA PHE A 339 -13.79 -20.47 -0.63
C PHE A 339 -15.01 -19.71 -0.13
N LYS A 340 -14.88 -18.40 0.04
CA LYS A 340 -16.01 -17.57 0.44
C LYS A 340 -16.88 -17.21 -0.77
N LEU A 341 -18.13 -17.70 -0.80
CA LEU A 341 -19.09 -17.32 -1.83
C LEU A 341 -20.01 -16.19 -1.33
N GLU A 342 -19.53 -14.96 -1.40
CA GLU A 342 -20.29 -13.76 -1.00
C GLU A 342 -21.29 -13.30 -2.07
N LYS A 343 -21.96 -14.23 -2.75
CA LYS A 343 -23.05 -13.89 -3.66
C LYS A 343 -24.36 -14.37 -3.05
N PRO A 344 -25.36 -13.49 -2.90
CA PRO A 344 -26.67 -13.90 -2.43
C PRO A 344 -27.23 -14.94 -3.40
N ILE A 345 -27.46 -16.16 -2.91
CA ILE A 345 -28.13 -17.19 -3.69
C ILE A 345 -29.62 -17.01 -3.46
N LEU A 346 -30.31 -16.48 -4.46
CA LEU A 346 -31.77 -16.31 -4.41
C LEU A 346 -32.47 -17.68 -4.34
N PRO A 347 -33.66 -17.77 -3.73
CA PRO A 347 -34.51 -18.96 -3.78
C PRO A 347 -34.65 -19.53 -5.20
N GLY A 348 -34.37 -20.82 -5.37
CA GLY A 348 -34.40 -21.52 -6.65
C GLY A 348 -33.20 -21.27 -7.57
N SER A 349 -32.24 -20.41 -7.18
CA SER A 349 -31.02 -20.13 -7.94
C SER A 349 -29.86 -21.02 -7.48
N SER A 350 -28.80 -21.07 -8.29
CA SER A 350 -27.59 -21.82 -7.97
C SER A 350 -26.34 -21.00 -8.21
N SER A 351 -25.34 -21.21 -7.39
CA SER A 351 -23.96 -20.80 -7.63
C SER A 351 -23.09 -22.02 -7.91
N GLN A 352 -21.93 -21.81 -8.52
CA GLN A 352 -20.96 -22.86 -8.81
C GLN A 352 -19.56 -22.35 -8.45
N PHE A 353 -18.78 -23.18 -7.78
CA PHE A 353 -17.34 -22.98 -7.66
C PHE A 353 -16.62 -24.15 -8.33
N ARG A 354 -15.36 -23.92 -8.72
CA ARG A 354 -14.50 -24.90 -9.38
C ARG A 354 -13.18 -25.00 -8.64
N THR A 355 -12.68 -26.20 -8.51
CA THR A 355 -11.35 -26.49 -7.96
C THR A 355 -10.78 -27.71 -8.68
N VAL A 356 -9.57 -28.13 -8.33
CA VAL A 356 -8.86 -29.21 -9.01
C VAL A 356 -8.28 -30.15 -7.96
N ILE A 357 -8.59 -31.44 -8.09
CA ILE A 357 -8.17 -32.47 -7.13
C ILE A 357 -6.82 -33.05 -7.57
N SER A 358 -5.77 -32.75 -6.80
CA SER A 358 -4.42 -33.31 -6.97
C SER A 358 -4.13 -34.53 -6.08
N PHE A 359 -4.99 -34.86 -5.12
CA PHE A 359 -4.75 -36.02 -4.27
C PHE A 359 -6.04 -36.70 -3.85
N ARG A 360 -5.99 -38.03 -3.65
CA ARG A 360 -7.17 -38.81 -3.23
C ARG A 360 -7.50 -38.55 -1.76
N GLN A 361 -8.68 -38.01 -1.49
CA GLN A 361 -9.04 -37.59 -0.13
C GLN A 361 -10.54 -37.39 0.11
N THR A 362 -10.86 -37.12 1.38
CA THR A 362 -12.20 -36.72 1.84
C THR A 362 -12.31 -35.20 1.83
N ILE A 363 -13.30 -34.68 1.11
CA ILE A 363 -13.60 -33.26 1.07
C ILE A 363 -14.54 -32.94 2.23
N GLN A 364 -14.28 -31.88 3.00
CA GLN A 364 -15.28 -31.36 3.95
C GLN A 364 -15.78 -30.01 3.45
N LEU A 365 -17.10 -29.84 3.38
CA LEU A 365 -17.74 -28.55 3.10
C LEU A 365 -18.37 -28.02 4.38
N THR A 366 -18.23 -26.74 4.65
CA THR A 366 -18.96 -26.09 5.75
C THR A 366 -19.61 -24.83 5.22
N SER A 367 -20.95 -24.76 5.27
CA SER A 367 -21.66 -23.52 5.00
C SER A 367 -21.89 -22.75 6.28
N ILE A 368 -21.51 -21.48 6.29
CA ILE A 368 -21.86 -20.56 7.37
C ILE A 368 -22.88 -19.56 6.83
N SER A 369 -23.95 -19.31 7.59
CA SER A 369 -24.98 -18.34 7.21
C SER A 369 -25.55 -17.65 8.44
N ASN A 370 -25.83 -16.36 8.28
CA ASN A 370 -26.39 -15.50 9.32
C ASN A 370 -27.93 -15.51 9.35
N SER A 371 -28.58 -16.39 8.57
CA SER A 371 -30.04 -16.47 8.48
C SER A 371 -30.65 -17.30 9.60
N THR A 372 -31.76 -16.81 10.17
CA THR A 372 -32.59 -17.57 11.13
C THR A 372 -33.63 -18.46 10.43
N GLU A 373 -33.82 -18.32 9.12
CA GLU A 373 -34.73 -19.16 8.32
C GLU A 373 -34.05 -20.51 7.96
N PRO A 374 -34.80 -21.61 7.81
CA PRO A 374 -34.24 -22.89 7.37
C PRO A 374 -33.56 -22.75 6.00
N ILE A 375 -32.26 -22.98 5.98
CA ILE A 375 -31.43 -22.93 4.76
C ILE A 375 -31.46 -24.31 4.15
N SER A 376 -32.16 -24.51 3.05
CA SER A 376 -32.09 -25.80 2.36
C SER A 376 -31.22 -25.63 1.12
N LEU A 377 -30.10 -26.34 1.09
CA LEU A 377 -29.12 -26.30 0.00
C LEU A 377 -29.00 -27.66 -0.67
N ARG A 378 -28.86 -27.67 -1.99
CA ARG A 378 -28.51 -28.86 -2.75
C ARG A 378 -27.13 -28.71 -3.36
N ILE A 379 -26.23 -29.61 -2.99
CA ILE A 379 -24.87 -29.66 -3.54
C ILE A 379 -24.78 -30.75 -4.60
N GLN A 380 -24.20 -30.45 -5.76
CA GLN A 380 -24.00 -31.40 -6.86
C GLN A 380 -22.57 -31.27 -7.40
N GLY A 381 -21.84 -32.39 -7.46
CA GLY A 381 -20.57 -32.50 -8.19
C GLY A 381 -20.79 -32.47 -9.71
N GLY A 382 -19.94 -31.76 -10.45
CA GLY A 382 -20.00 -31.63 -11.91
C GLY A 382 -19.04 -32.59 -12.62
N ASN A 383 -19.60 -33.29 -13.60
CA ASN A 383 -19.03 -34.27 -14.55
C ASN A 383 -18.09 -35.35 -13.96
N ASP A 384 -18.70 -36.52 -13.74
CA ASP A 384 -18.09 -37.84 -13.47
C ASP A 384 -17.47 -38.13 -12.09
N THR A 385 -17.37 -37.17 -11.17
CA THR A 385 -17.17 -37.48 -9.74
C THR A 385 -18.49 -37.42 -8.96
N VAL A 386 -18.87 -38.56 -8.36
CA VAL A 386 -20.13 -38.76 -7.65
C VAL A 386 -20.05 -38.11 -6.26
N LEU A 387 -20.11 -36.77 -6.20
CA LEU A 387 -20.52 -36.12 -4.94
C LEU A 387 -22.02 -36.38 -4.74
N PRO A 388 -22.44 -37.02 -3.64
CA PRO A 388 -23.85 -37.29 -3.40
C PRO A 388 -24.63 -35.99 -3.21
N THR A 389 -25.77 -35.91 -3.89
CA THR A 389 -26.74 -34.83 -3.66
C THR A 389 -27.19 -34.85 -2.20
N THR A 390 -26.81 -33.83 -1.45
CA THR A 390 -27.15 -33.72 -0.02
C THR A 390 -27.95 -32.45 0.22
N ASP A 391 -29.14 -32.61 0.80
CA ASP A 391 -29.95 -31.52 1.31
C ASP A 391 -29.63 -31.35 2.81
N PHE A 392 -29.33 -30.13 3.26
CA PHE A 392 -29.04 -29.86 4.68
C PHE A 392 -29.65 -28.52 5.12
N ASP A 393 -29.97 -28.42 6.41
CA ASP A 393 -30.54 -27.23 7.08
C ASP A 393 -29.48 -26.56 7.99
N ASN A 394 -29.48 -25.22 8.05
CA ASN A 394 -28.64 -24.31 8.87
C ASN A 394 -27.51 -24.98 9.70
N GLY A 395 -26.24 -24.86 9.26
CA GLY A 395 -25.06 -25.45 9.92
C GLY A 395 -23.99 -25.93 8.92
N SER A 396 -23.03 -26.75 9.39
CA SER A 396 -21.97 -27.35 8.57
C SER A 396 -22.39 -28.70 7.95
N VAL A 397 -22.02 -28.97 6.70
CA VAL A 397 -22.30 -30.27 6.03
C VAL A 397 -21.03 -30.95 5.50
N THR A 398 -20.47 -31.90 6.23
CA THR A 398 -19.34 -32.68 5.72
C THR A 398 -19.79 -33.59 4.56
N LEU A 399 -19.48 -33.20 3.32
CA LEU A 399 -19.67 -34.05 2.15
C LEU A 399 -18.54 -35.05 2.01
N THR A 400 -18.67 -36.22 2.64
CA THR A 400 -17.71 -37.29 2.35
C THR A 400 -17.87 -37.73 0.89
N THR A 401 -16.86 -37.52 0.06
CA THR A 401 -16.68 -38.26 -1.20
C THR A 401 -16.54 -39.74 -0.83
N GLU A 402 -17.64 -40.50 -0.80
CA GLU A 402 -17.53 -41.93 -0.56
C GLU A 402 -16.70 -42.57 -1.68
N GLN A 403 -15.48 -43.00 -1.33
CA GLN A 403 -14.52 -43.71 -2.18
C GLN A 403 -14.09 -42.96 -3.46
N GLN A 404 -12.84 -42.48 -3.48
CA GLN A 404 -12.12 -42.07 -4.69
C GLN A 404 -12.84 -41.00 -5.53
N ALA A 405 -12.66 -39.72 -5.18
CA ALA A 405 -12.72 -38.73 -6.26
C ALA A 405 -11.56 -39.04 -7.22
N ASP A 406 -11.87 -39.18 -8.50
CA ASP A 406 -10.85 -39.25 -9.54
C ASP A 406 -10.12 -37.90 -9.57
N LEU A 407 -8.80 -37.95 -9.81
CA LEU A 407 -8.00 -36.74 -10.02
C LEU A 407 -8.61 -35.95 -11.19
N GLY A 408 -8.68 -34.63 -11.06
CA GLY A 408 -9.33 -33.82 -12.09
C GLY A 408 -10.08 -32.61 -11.56
N PRO A 409 -10.79 -31.90 -12.46
CA PRO A 409 -11.58 -30.75 -12.10
C PRO A 409 -12.77 -31.18 -11.25
N LEU A 410 -12.93 -30.52 -10.11
CA LEU A 410 -14.13 -30.62 -9.29
C LEU A 410 -14.95 -29.35 -9.46
N SER A 411 -16.14 -29.51 -10.02
CA SER A 411 -17.16 -28.46 -10.00
C SER A 411 -18.18 -28.74 -8.92
N VAL A 412 -18.45 -27.78 -8.06
CA VAL A 412 -19.46 -27.93 -7.02
C VAL A 412 -20.53 -26.89 -7.22
N LYS A 413 -21.73 -27.35 -7.58
CA LYS A 413 -22.91 -26.52 -7.75
C LYS A 413 -23.71 -26.51 -6.45
N ILE A 414 -24.01 -25.33 -5.95
CA ILE A 414 -24.77 -25.10 -4.72
C ILE A 414 -26.08 -24.41 -5.10
N THR A 415 -27.21 -25.09 -4.88
CA THR A 415 -28.54 -24.60 -5.23
C THR A 415 -29.33 -24.26 -3.99
N ASN A 416 -29.86 -23.05 -3.89
CA ASN A 416 -30.78 -22.66 -2.83
C ASN A 416 -32.18 -23.23 -3.13
N ILE A 417 -32.57 -24.25 -2.37
CA ILE A 417 -33.91 -24.86 -2.44
C ILE A 417 -34.83 -24.36 -1.32
N GLY A 418 -34.35 -23.44 -0.47
CA GLY A 418 -35.13 -22.74 0.55
C GLY A 418 -35.88 -21.52 0.01
N ASN A 419 -36.51 -20.78 0.91
CA ASN A 419 -37.38 -19.63 0.60
C ASN A 419 -36.75 -18.26 0.90
N ALA A 420 -35.59 -18.23 1.56
CA ALA A 420 -34.86 -17.00 1.89
C ALA A 420 -33.62 -16.85 1.00
N THR A 421 -33.23 -15.62 0.68
CA THR A 421 -31.90 -15.34 0.12
C THR A 421 -30.85 -15.70 1.15
N ILE A 422 -29.83 -16.47 0.74
CA ILE A 422 -28.76 -16.92 1.63
C ILE A 422 -27.41 -16.39 1.17
N TYR A 423 -26.58 -16.06 2.15
CA TYR A 423 -25.14 -15.90 1.99
C TYR A 423 -24.49 -17.17 2.51
N ILE A 424 -23.54 -17.70 1.75
CA ILE A 424 -22.89 -18.96 2.07
C ILE A 424 -21.38 -18.78 1.97
N GLU A 425 -20.68 -19.01 3.06
CA GLU A 425 -19.24 -19.22 3.02
C GLU A 425 -18.97 -20.72 2.86
N VAL A 426 -18.09 -21.14 1.96
CA VAL A 426 -17.84 -22.56 1.68
C VAL A 426 -16.38 -22.90 1.98
N HIS A 427 -16.11 -23.50 3.12
CA HIS A 427 -14.78 -24.00 3.44
C HIS A 427 -14.56 -25.37 2.79
N ILE A 428 -13.50 -25.57 2.00
CA ILE A 428 -13.16 -26.86 1.40
C ILE A 428 -11.86 -27.37 2.00
N PHE A 429 -11.97 -28.37 2.87
CA PHE A 429 -10.78 -28.97 3.45
C PHE A 429 -10.30 -30.11 2.54
N TYR A 430 -9.14 -29.90 1.91
CA TYR A 430 -8.45 -30.91 1.12
C TYR A 430 -6.94 -30.60 1.10
N GLN A 431 -6.13 -31.64 1.22
CA GLN A 431 -4.67 -31.68 1.05
C GLN A 431 -4.31 -31.66 -0.44
N ASN A 432 -3.17 -31.09 -0.80
CA ASN A 432 -2.65 -31.15 -2.16
C ASN A 432 -1.43 -32.07 -2.22
N ASP A 433 -1.18 -32.59 -3.43
CA ASP A 433 0.07 -33.26 -3.82
C ASP A 433 0.42 -32.70 -5.21
N HIS A 434 1.11 -31.55 -5.24
CA HIS A 434 1.36 -30.81 -6.48
C HIS A 434 2.33 -31.55 -7.42
N ASP A 435 3.33 -32.25 -6.86
CA ASP A 435 4.36 -32.96 -7.64
C ASP A 435 3.97 -34.42 -7.97
N GLY A 436 2.88 -34.93 -7.37
CA GLY A 436 2.34 -36.26 -7.61
C GLY A 436 3.19 -37.38 -7.01
N ASN A 437 4.05 -37.08 -6.03
CA ASN A 437 4.96 -38.05 -5.42
C ASN A 437 4.26 -38.98 -4.42
N GLY A 438 3.00 -38.69 -4.06
CA GLY A 438 2.18 -39.48 -3.14
C GLY A 438 2.21 -39.01 -1.69
N ILE A 439 2.96 -37.95 -1.38
CA ILE A 439 3.06 -37.27 -0.09
C ILE A 439 2.33 -35.93 -0.26
N VAL A 440 1.50 -35.58 0.72
CA VAL A 440 0.79 -34.30 0.66
C VAL A 440 1.76 -33.15 0.95
N ASP A 441 1.56 -32.02 0.28
CA ASP A 441 2.44 -30.86 0.38
C ASP A 441 2.56 -30.36 1.82
N SER A 442 1.50 -30.47 2.62
CA SER A 442 1.53 -30.06 4.03
C SER A 442 2.30 -30.99 4.97
N GLU A 443 2.62 -32.19 4.53
CA GLU A 443 3.51 -33.12 5.22
C GLU A 443 4.94 -33.07 4.65
N GLN A 444 5.07 -32.69 3.38
CA GLN A 444 6.36 -32.53 2.71
C GLN A 444 7.02 -31.20 3.05
N TYR A 445 6.21 -30.17 3.24
CA TYR A 445 6.63 -28.79 3.38
C TYR A 445 6.00 -28.20 4.64
N THR A 446 6.80 -27.55 5.47
CA THR A 446 6.31 -26.73 6.59
C THR A 446 7.25 -25.56 6.71
N TRP A 447 6.74 -24.35 6.67
CA TRP A 447 7.55 -23.14 6.63
C TRP A 447 7.52 -22.46 8.02
N SER A 448 8.65 -21.92 8.46
CA SER A 448 8.66 -21.05 9.63
C SER A 448 8.07 -19.69 9.27
N GLU A 449 7.55 -18.98 10.28
CA GLU A 449 7.15 -17.57 10.12
C GLU A 449 8.27 -16.74 9.49
N PRO A 450 7.94 -15.76 8.63
CA PRO A 450 8.92 -14.85 8.05
C PRO A 450 9.64 -14.03 9.13
N ASP A 451 10.96 -13.85 8.96
CA ASP A 451 11.79 -12.94 9.78
C ASP A 451 12.30 -11.79 8.87
N PRO A 452 12.10 -10.50 9.22
CA PRO A 452 11.21 -9.98 10.27
C PRO A 452 9.72 -10.26 9.97
N PRO A 453 8.80 -10.02 10.93
CA PRO A 453 7.36 -10.03 10.68
C PRO A 453 7.00 -9.19 9.45
N LEU A 454 5.91 -9.57 8.78
CA LEU A 454 5.41 -8.80 7.65
C LEU A 454 4.97 -7.41 8.12
N ASP A 455 5.31 -6.39 7.32
CA ASP A 455 4.94 -4.97 7.47
C ASP A 455 4.74 -4.50 6.03
N TRP A 456 3.48 -4.57 5.59
CA TRP A 456 3.14 -4.49 4.18
C TRP A 456 3.18 -3.06 3.66
N ASP A 457 2.58 -2.11 4.36
CA ASP A 457 2.51 -0.71 3.96
C ASP A 457 3.74 0.12 4.39
N LYS A 458 4.63 -0.46 5.20
CA LYS A 458 5.92 0.09 5.63
C LYS A 458 5.79 1.34 6.47
N ASP A 459 4.77 1.36 7.31
CA ASP A 459 4.54 2.44 8.25
C ASP A 459 5.32 2.27 9.58
N GLY A 460 5.83 1.05 9.84
CA GLY A 460 6.55 0.69 11.05
C GLY A 460 5.77 -0.21 12.03
N LEU A 461 4.51 -0.52 11.72
CA LEU A 461 3.64 -1.46 12.41
C LEU A 461 3.59 -2.78 11.62
N SER A 462 3.72 -3.92 12.29
CA SER A 462 3.66 -5.22 11.58
C SER A 462 2.21 -5.59 11.25
N ASP A 463 1.97 -6.34 10.17
CA ASP A 463 0.62 -6.79 9.76
C ASP A 463 -0.16 -7.45 10.93
N LYS A 464 0.58 -8.13 11.81
CA LYS A 464 0.04 -8.76 13.00
C LYS A 464 -0.33 -7.75 14.10
N ASP A 465 0.49 -6.72 14.29
CA ASP A 465 0.21 -5.66 15.24
C ASP A 465 -0.92 -4.77 14.73
N GLU A 466 -1.00 -4.53 13.42
CA GLU A 466 -2.12 -3.85 12.77
C GLU A 466 -3.45 -4.54 13.03
N GLU A 467 -3.51 -5.88 13.00
CA GLU A 467 -4.68 -6.64 13.45
C GLU A 467 -5.05 -6.34 14.91
N VAL A 468 -4.06 -6.18 15.78
CA VAL A 468 -4.26 -5.90 17.20
C VAL A 468 -4.79 -4.48 17.42
N TYR A 469 -4.29 -3.50 16.67
CA TYR A 469 -4.70 -2.10 16.75
C TYR A 469 -5.95 -1.78 15.92
N GLY A 470 -6.33 -2.66 14.99
CA GLY A 470 -7.50 -2.50 14.13
C GLY A 470 -7.26 -1.61 12.91
N THR A 471 -6.01 -1.44 12.51
CA THR A 471 -5.57 -0.66 11.35
C THR A 471 -5.57 -1.52 10.08
N ASP A 472 -5.45 -0.88 8.91
CA ASP A 472 -5.48 -1.55 7.61
C ASP A 472 -4.06 -1.80 7.08
N ILE A 473 -3.66 -3.07 6.97
CA ILE A 473 -2.32 -3.51 6.52
C ILE A 473 -1.89 -2.98 5.14
N PHE A 474 -2.81 -2.40 4.38
CA PHE A 474 -2.54 -1.84 3.07
C PHE A 474 -2.48 -0.31 3.07
N VAL A 475 -2.70 0.34 4.21
CA VAL A 475 -2.90 1.79 4.32
C VAL A 475 -2.08 2.35 5.48
N ARG A 476 -0.95 2.95 5.11
CA ARG A 476 0.04 3.57 6.01
C ARG A 476 -0.51 4.52 7.09
N ASP A 477 -1.67 5.11 6.83
CA ASP A 477 -2.35 6.13 7.64
C ASP A 477 -3.84 5.80 7.54
N THR A 478 -4.30 4.92 8.43
CA THR A 478 -5.63 4.30 8.37
C THR A 478 -6.73 5.35 8.47
N ASP A 479 -6.51 6.36 9.30
CA ASP A 479 -7.50 7.35 9.65
C ASP A 479 -7.43 8.61 8.76
N GLN A 480 -6.34 8.81 8.03
CA GLN A 480 -6.08 9.86 7.04
C GLN A 480 -5.90 11.25 7.63
N ASP A 481 -5.35 11.34 8.83
CA ASP A 481 -5.07 12.62 9.47
C ASP A 481 -3.67 13.19 9.17
N GLY A 482 -2.83 12.40 8.50
CA GLY A 482 -1.47 12.75 8.09
C GLY A 482 -0.37 12.09 8.92
N MET A 483 -0.68 11.31 9.95
CA MET A 483 0.27 10.52 10.74
C MET A 483 0.21 9.04 10.34
N PRO A 484 1.35 8.33 10.25
CA PRO A 484 1.34 6.89 10.00
C PRO A 484 0.95 6.08 11.24
N ASP A 485 0.22 4.97 11.07
CA ASP A 485 -0.30 4.18 12.20
C ASP A 485 0.84 3.67 13.11
N GLY A 486 1.95 3.25 12.51
CA GLY A 486 3.16 2.83 13.21
C GLY A 486 3.82 3.94 14.03
N PHE A 487 3.75 5.20 13.61
CA PHE A 487 4.19 6.33 14.43
C PHE A 487 3.24 6.53 15.60
N GLU A 488 1.94 6.56 15.33
CA GLU A 488 0.95 6.81 16.36
C GLU A 488 1.00 5.76 17.47
N VAL A 489 1.07 4.48 17.10
CA VAL A 489 1.22 3.39 18.06
C VAL A 489 2.54 3.48 18.84
N ALA A 490 3.64 3.89 18.20
CA ALA A 490 4.93 4.03 18.87
C ALA A 490 4.93 5.14 19.94
N TYR A 491 4.11 6.18 19.76
CA TYR A 491 4.00 7.35 20.64
C TYR A 491 2.65 7.43 21.37
N ASP A 492 1.96 6.30 21.56
CA ASP A 492 0.70 6.18 22.32
C ASP A 492 -0.48 7.06 21.80
N LEU A 493 -0.43 7.51 20.55
CA LEU A 493 -1.56 8.13 19.84
C LEU A 493 -2.53 7.07 19.32
N ASN A 494 -3.67 7.51 18.77
CA ASN A 494 -4.70 6.59 18.31
C ASN A 494 -4.80 6.55 16.78
N PRO A 495 -4.32 5.46 16.13
CA PRO A 495 -4.27 5.33 14.66
C PRO A 495 -5.63 5.21 13.97
N LEU A 496 -6.73 5.42 14.70
CA LEU A 496 -8.10 5.38 14.20
C LEU A 496 -8.85 6.70 14.43
N LEU A 497 -8.18 7.77 14.92
CA LEU A 497 -8.78 9.06 15.25
C LEU A 497 -7.91 10.22 14.78
N HIS A 498 -8.57 11.25 14.20
CA HIS A 498 -7.83 12.39 13.62
C HIS A 498 -7.34 13.33 14.74
N ASP A 499 -6.30 12.91 15.43
CA ASP A 499 -5.72 13.59 16.57
C ASP A 499 -4.36 14.25 16.26
N SER A 500 -3.96 14.32 14.99
CA SER A 500 -2.77 15.03 14.49
C SER A 500 -2.63 16.49 14.92
N LYS A 501 -3.75 17.16 15.22
CA LYS A 501 -3.79 18.55 15.72
C LYS A 501 -3.93 18.65 17.24
N GLY A 502 -3.95 17.51 17.92
CA GLY A 502 -3.81 17.44 19.36
C GLY A 502 -2.38 17.77 19.77
N ASP A 503 -2.21 17.98 21.07
CA ASP A 503 -0.95 18.24 21.76
C ASP A 503 -1.02 17.28 22.95
N LEU A 504 -0.47 16.08 22.79
CA LEU A 504 -0.69 14.95 23.69
C LEU A 504 0.07 15.13 25.02
N ASP A 505 1.24 15.75 25.01
CA ASP A 505 2.09 15.97 26.17
C ASP A 505 2.04 17.40 26.76
N GLU A 506 1.27 18.30 26.13
CA GLU A 506 0.97 19.66 26.58
C GLU A 506 2.19 20.61 26.57
N ASP A 507 3.12 20.43 25.62
CA ASP A 507 4.33 21.25 25.49
C ASP A 507 4.17 22.46 24.55
N GLY A 508 3.08 22.49 23.78
CA GLY A 508 2.74 23.56 22.84
C GLY A 508 3.01 23.23 21.35
N LEU A 509 3.56 22.06 21.03
CA LEU A 509 3.61 21.49 19.69
C LEU A 509 2.38 20.60 19.45
N ASP A 510 1.91 20.54 18.20
CA ASP A 510 0.91 19.54 17.83
C ASP A 510 1.58 18.24 17.38
N ASN A 511 0.90 17.11 17.58
CA ASN A 511 1.44 15.76 17.33
C ASN A 511 2.06 15.62 15.93
N ILE A 512 1.44 16.23 14.91
CA ILE A 512 1.97 16.21 13.54
C ILE A 512 3.24 17.05 13.39
N ARG A 513 3.36 18.16 14.13
CA ARG A 513 4.58 18.97 14.15
C ARG A 513 5.71 18.22 14.84
N GLU A 514 5.42 17.49 15.91
CA GLU A 514 6.39 16.66 16.59
C GLU A 514 6.94 15.56 15.68
N MET A 515 6.07 14.83 14.98
CA MET A 515 6.47 13.86 13.96
C MET A 515 7.39 14.49 12.89
N GLN A 516 7.08 15.71 12.44
CA GLN A 516 7.88 16.40 11.43
C GLN A 516 9.25 16.85 11.94
N LEU A 517 9.34 17.15 13.23
CA LEU A 517 10.57 17.55 13.89
C LEU A 517 11.40 16.35 14.36
N GLY A 518 10.77 15.18 14.49
CA GLY A 518 11.40 13.97 15.02
C GLY A 518 11.39 13.91 16.54
N THR A 519 10.60 14.76 17.20
CA THR A 519 10.34 14.73 18.64
C THR A 519 9.30 13.67 18.97
N ALA A 520 9.15 13.35 20.26
CA ALA A 520 8.29 12.28 20.74
C ALA A 520 6.95 12.83 21.23
N ALA A 521 5.86 12.52 20.52
CA ALA A 521 4.52 13.09 20.79
C ALA A 521 3.93 12.84 22.18
N ASN A 522 4.54 11.98 22.97
CA ASN A 522 4.13 11.66 24.34
C ASN A 522 5.17 12.10 25.38
N ASN A 523 6.12 12.96 25.02
CA ASN A 523 7.23 13.37 25.85
C ASN A 523 7.68 14.81 25.54
N ASN A 524 7.29 15.72 26.43
CA ASN A 524 7.43 17.16 26.30
C ASN A 524 8.86 17.72 26.34
N ASP A 525 9.88 16.86 26.35
CA ASP A 525 11.32 17.17 26.49
C ASP A 525 12.08 15.94 25.93
N THR A 526 12.25 15.91 24.61
CA THR A 526 12.73 14.75 23.85
C THR A 526 14.19 14.42 24.15
N ASP A 527 15.03 15.43 24.36
CA ASP A 527 16.46 15.23 24.65
C ASP A 527 16.81 15.20 26.15
N ALA A 528 15.82 15.51 27.00
CA ALA A 528 15.89 15.47 28.44
C ALA A 528 16.87 16.48 29.06
N ASP A 529 17.01 17.66 28.45
CA ASP A 529 17.89 18.73 28.94
C ASP A 529 17.20 19.70 29.92
N GLY A 530 15.88 19.61 30.01
CA GLY A 530 15.05 20.39 30.93
C GLY A 530 14.33 21.58 30.29
N MET A 531 14.49 21.79 28.98
CA MET A 531 13.70 22.72 28.18
C MET A 531 12.63 21.93 27.39
N PRO A 532 11.37 22.40 27.30
CA PRO A 532 10.37 21.69 26.51
C PRO A 532 10.53 21.88 25.01
N ASP A 533 10.27 20.83 24.21
CA ASP A 533 10.46 20.86 22.76
C ASP A 533 9.72 22.04 22.10
N GLY A 534 8.49 22.32 22.56
CA GLY A 534 7.70 23.45 22.08
C GLY A 534 8.27 24.83 22.39
N TRP A 535 8.98 24.99 23.51
CA TRP A 535 9.70 26.22 23.81
C TRP A 535 10.93 26.36 22.91
N GLU A 536 11.67 25.28 22.75
CA GLU A 536 12.88 25.24 21.95
C GLU A 536 12.61 25.57 20.49
N VAL A 537 11.55 24.98 19.91
CA VAL A 537 11.10 25.29 18.55
C VAL A 537 10.65 26.74 18.40
N MET A 538 10.05 27.33 19.44
CA MET A 538 9.59 28.71 19.41
C MET A 538 10.75 29.72 19.39
N TYR A 539 11.81 29.46 20.17
CA TYR A 539 12.98 30.32 20.27
C TYR A 539 14.13 29.94 19.31
N GLY A 540 14.04 28.77 18.68
CA GLY A 540 14.95 28.32 17.63
C GLY A 540 16.15 27.49 18.09
N THR A 541 16.15 26.98 19.32
CA THR A 541 17.09 25.93 19.79
C THR A 541 16.70 24.57 19.16
N ASP A 542 17.48 23.51 19.41
CA ASP A 542 17.29 22.20 18.78
C ASP A 542 16.73 21.16 19.78
N PRO A 543 15.44 20.77 19.69
CA PRO A 543 14.78 19.89 20.67
C PRO A 543 15.24 18.42 20.66
N LEU A 544 16.32 18.13 19.92
CA LEU A 544 16.92 16.82 19.81
C LEU A 544 18.36 16.79 20.35
N VAL A 545 18.83 17.89 20.94
CA VAL A 545 20.22 18.10 21.36
C VAL A 545 20.25 18.88 22.67
N ASP A 546 20.69 18.20 23.75
CA ASP A 546 21.00 18.82 25.05
C ASP A 546 21.98 20.00 24.89
N ASP A 547 21.40 21.19 24.82
CA ASP A 547 22.07 22.48 24.63
C ASP A 547 21.76 23.47 25.76
N ALA A 548 21.01 23.03 26.79
CA ALA A 548 20.69 23.75 28.03
C ALA A 548 21.85 24.54 28.69
N LEU A 549 23.11 24.07 28.55
CA LEU A 549 24.30 24.70 29.12
C LEU A 549 25.11 25.57 28.14
N GLU A 550 24.67 25.65 26.90
CA GLU A 550 25.22 26.59 25.92
C GLU A 550 24.72 28.02 26.20
N ASP A 551 25.41 28.98 25.61
CA ASP A 551 25.20 30.43 25.75
C ASP A 551 25.37 30.98 24.33
N PHE A 552 24.27 30.98 23.58
CA PHE A 552 24.28 31.22 22.13
C PHE A 552 24.55 32.67 21.76
N ASP A 553 24.20 33.61 22.63
CA ASP A 553 24.31 35.03 22.41
C ASP A 553 25.52 35.69 23.11
N ALA A 554 26.19 34.93 24.01
CA ALA A 554 27.37 35.28 24.77
C ALA A 554 27.16 36.39 25.82
N ASP A 555 25.99 36.44 26.45
CA ASP A 555 25.64 37.39 27.51
C ASP A 555 25.98 36.90 28.94
N ASN A 556 26.35 35.61 29.08
CA ASN A 556 26.63 34.84 30.30
C ASN A 556 25.42 34.21 31.03
N LEU A 557 24.24 34.16 30.43
CA LEU A 557 23.19 33.20 30.79
C LEU A 557 23.30 31.94 29.92
N THR A 558 22.90 30.80 30.46
CA THR A 558 22.73 29.59 29.63
C THR A 558 21.31 29.54 29.04
N ASN A 559 21.11 28.81 27.94
CA ASN A 559 19.79 28.59 27.33
C ASN A 559 18.71 28.19 28.37
N LEU A 560 19.06 27.29 29.31
CA LEU A 560 18.17 26.89 30.39
C LEU A 560 17.85 28.03 31.38
N GLU A 561 18.83 28.89 31.69
CA GLU A 561 18.58 30.07 32.54
C GLU A 561 17.68 31.06 31.81
N GLU A 562 17.87 31.24 30.50
CA GLU A 562 17.01 32.09 29.67
C GLU A 562 15.58 31.56 29.61
N TYR A 563 15.39 30.24 29.44
CA TYR A 563 14.08 29.59 29.59
C TYR A 563 13.43 29.89 30.95
N MET A 564 14.19 29.83 32.05
CA MET A 564 13.70 30.10 33.39
C MET A 564 13.29 31.56 33.62
N TYR A 565 13.96 32.51 32.95
CA TYR A 565 13.68 33.95 33.05
C TYR A 565 12.76 34.48 31.95
N GLY A 566 12.50 33.70 30.90
CA GLY A 566 11.66 34.09 29.77
C GLY A 566 12.38 34.93 28.69
N ALA A 567 13.71 35.00 28.76
CA ALA A 567 14.59 35.69 27.81
C ALA A 567 14.71 34.92 26.47
N ASP A 568 15.25 35.58 25.43
CA ASP A 568 15.49 35.00 24.11
C ASP A 568 16.96 34.54 23.99
N PRO A 569 17.22 33.22 23.78
CA PRO A 569 18.58 32.66 23.77
C PRO A 569 19.52 33.15 22.68
N TYR A 570 19.02 33.94 21.74
CA TYR A 570 19.83 34.51 20.66
C TYR A 570 20.01 36.03 20.78
N LEU A 571 19.51 36.66 21.84
CA LEU A 571 19.52 38.11 22.02
C LEU A 571 20.10 38.49 23.39
N PRO A 572 21.30 39.11 23.44
CA PRO A 572 21.93 39.49 24.70
C PRO A 572 21.18 40.55 25.53
N ASP A 573 20.07 41.06 25.01
CA ASP A 573 19.25 42.18 25.49
C ASP A 573 17.88 41.98 24.82
N SER A 574 17.02 41.21 25.47
CA SER A 574 15.77 40.69 24.91
C SER A 574 14.70 41.76 24.73
N ASP A 575 14.73 42.82 25.54
CA ASP A 575 13.75 43.91 25.50
C ASP A 575 14.24 45.20 24.80
N PHE A 576 15.53 45.24 24.45
CA PHE A 576 16.21 46.32 23.75
C PHE A 576 16.22 47.65 24.53
N ASP A 577 16.33 47.60 25.85
CA ASP A 577 16.56 48.76 26.70
C ASP A 577 18.04 49.18 26.77
N GLY A 578 18.94 48.22 26.50
CA GLY A 578 20.39 48.37 26.46
C GLY A 578 21.16 47.86 27.68
N ILE A 579 20.49 47.18 28.62
CA ILE A 579 21.07 46.28 29.63
C ILE A 579 21.02 44.85 29.06
N THR A 580 21.99 44.00 29.41
CA THR A 580 21.94 42.59 28.98
C THR A 580 21.09 41.76 29.93
N ASP A 581 20.45 40.70 29.45
CA ASP A 581 19.56 39.85 30.25
C ASP A 581 20.28 39.31 31.50
N ALA A 582 21.55 38.90 31.36
CA ALA A 582 22.41 38.51 32.48
C ALA A 582 22.61 39.63 33.53
N GLU A 583 22.76 40.88 33.09
CA GLU A 583 22.92 42.04 33.98
C GLU A 583 21.60 42.39 34.66
N GLU A 584 20.48 42.26 33.95
CA GLU A 584 19.14 42.45 34.51
C GLU A 584 18.82 41.44 35.59
N VAL A 585 19.08 40.15 35.33
CA VAL A 585 18.95 39.07 36.32
C VAL A 585 19.83 39.33 37.55
N GLU A 586 21.07 39.82 37.38
CA GLU A 586 21.95 40.17 38.52
C GLU A 586 21.37 41.34 39.34
N ARG A 587 20.69 42.29 38.69
CA ARG A 587 20.09 43.48 39.30
C ARG A 587 18.69 43.25 39.86
N GLY A 588 18.00 42.21 39.40
CA GLY A 588 16.61 41.89 39.73
C GLY A 588 15.59 42.68 38.91
N THR A 589 15.99 43.28 37.79
CA THR A 589 15.09 43.83 36.76
C THR A 589 14.55 42.69 35.87
N ASP A 590 13.57 42.98 35.01
CA ASP A 590 12.89 41.98 34.17
C ASP A 590 13.46 42.00 32.74
N PRO A 591 14.18 40.95 32.29
CA PRO A 591 14.82 40.88 30.97
C PRO A 591 13.89 41.10 29.76
N MET A 592 12.58 41.02 29.97
CA MET A 592 11.57 41.19 28.93
C MET A 592 10.81 42.53 29.04
N ASN A 593 11.21 43.42 29.94
CA ASN A 593 10.53 44.68 30.21
C ASN A 593 11.48 45.88 30.38
N PRO A 594 11.51 46.81 29.41
CA PRO A 594 12.53 47.87 29.35
C PRO A 594 12.33 49.01 30.34
N ASP A 595 11.38 48.87 31.28
CA ASP A 595 10.92 49.82 32.29
C ASP A 595 10.32 48.98 33.44
N SER A 596 11.20 48.38 34.25
CA SER A 596 10.87 47.34 35.23
C SER A 596 9.87 47.78 36.30
N ASP A 597 9.84 49.06 36.63
CA ASP A 597 8.94 49.63 37.64
C ASP A 597 7.79 50.48 37.07
N GLU A 598 7.70 50.57 35.75
CA GLU A 598 6.67 51.22 34.94
C GLU A 598 6.51 52.72 35.23
N ASP A 599 7.60 53.42 35.57
CA ASP A 599 7.60 54.84 35.93
C ASP A 599 7.73 55.79 34.72
N GLY A 600 8.12 55.22 33.56
CA GLY A 600 8.31 55.91 32.30
C GLY A 600 9.76 56.27 31.97
N LEU A 601 10.73 55.90 32.80
CA LEU A 601 12.14 55.78 32.43
C LEU A 601 12.47 54.33 32.05
N ARG A 602 13.54 54.16 31.29
CA ARG A 602 14.07 52.82 31.02
C ARG A 602 15.13 52.50 32.05
N ASP A 603 15.27 51.23 32.39
CA ASP A 603 16.20 50.76 33.41
C ASP A 603 17.62 51.26 33.15
N LEU A 604 18.09 51.19 31.89
CA LEU A 604 19.41 51.72 31.53
C LEU A 604 19.55 53.22 31.82
N LEU A 605 18.51 54.00 31.53
CA LEU A 605 18.53 55.45 31.73
C LEU A 605 18.57 55.80 33.22
N GLU A 606 17.85 55.05 34.04
CA GLU A 606 17.86 55.18 35.48
C GLU A 606 19.23 54.85 36.06
N LEU A 607 19.88 53.78 35.60
CA LEU A 607 21.24 53.43 36.00
C LEU A 607 22.25 54.52 35.61
N ILE A 608 22.15 55.09 34.40
CA ILE A 608 23.01 56.20 33.94
C ILE A 608 22.82 57.44 34.80
N GLU A 609 21.58 57.72 35.21
CA GLU A 609 21.28 58.81 36.12
C GLU A 609 21.60 58.45 37.58
N GLY A 610 21.74 57.18 37.95
CA GLY A 610 21.92 56.77 39.35
C GLY A 610 20.63 56.84 40.17
N LEU A 611 19.50 56.59 39.51
CA LEU A 611 18.20 56.26 40.08
C LEU A 611 18.14 54.73 40.34
N ASP A 612 16.99 54.22 40.80
CA ASP A 612 16.80 52.81 41.13
C ASP A 612 15.69 52.22 40.23
N PRO A 613 16.01 51.35 39.26
CA PRO A 613 15.07 50.86 38.24
C PRO A 613 13.97 49.94 38.78
N LEU A 614 14.00 49.65 40.07
CA LEU A 614 12.96 48.91 40.77
C LEU A 614 12.09 49.83 41.64
N TRP A 615 12.31 51.15 41.57
CA TRP A 615 11.66 52.12 42.43
C TRP A 615 11.20 53.39 41.69
N PRO A 616 9.88 53.54 41.47
CA PRO A 616 9.33 54.55 40.57
C PRO A 616 9.29 55.98 41.16
N ASP A 617 9.97 56.28 42.26
CA ASP A 617 10.04 57.61 42.91
C ASP A 617 11.25 57.64 43.86
N TYR A 618 12.40 58.06 43.34
CA TYR A 618 13.69 57.94 44.03
C TYR A 618 13.85 58.92 45.19
N ASP A 619 13.29 60.13 45.09
CA ASP A 619 13.49 61.18 46.09
C ASP A 619 12.33 61.39 47.07
N PHE A 620 11.24 60.65 46.89
CA PHE A 620 10.04 60.63 47.74
C PHE A 620 9.27 61.94 47.76
N ASP A 621 9.19 62.65 46.64
CA ASP A 621 8.38 63.86 46.51
C ASP A 621 7.02 63.66 45.83
N LEU A 622 6.67 62.40 45.51
CA LEU A 622 5.42 61.92 44.91
C LEU A 622 5.28 62.17 43.41
N LEU A 623 6.37 62.48 42.72
CA LEU A 623 6.45 62.51 41.27
C LEU A 623 7.32 61.32 40.81
N PRO A 624 6.84 60.46 39.90
CA PRO A 624 7.69 59.43 39.34
C PRO A 624 8.88 60.01 38.61
N ASP A 625 10.01 59.31 38.63
CA ASP A 625 11.27 59.84 38.15
C ASP A 625 11.18 60.19 36.65
N GLY A 626 10.46 59.38 35.86
CA GLY A 626 10.17 59.66 34.45
C GLY A 626 9.36 60.92 34.17
N SER A 627 8.67 61.42 35.19
CA SER A 627 7.85 62.64 35.14
C SER A 627 8.45 63.81 35.94
N ASP A 628 9.51 63.59 36.73
CA ASP A 628 10.11 64.60 37.58
C ASP A 628 11.26 65.34 36.86
N PRO A 629 11.21 66.68 36.74
CA PRO A 629 12.36 67.46 36.30
C PRO A 629 13.57 67.46 37.26
N ASN A 630 13.43 67.04 38.53
CA ASN A 630 14.53 66.97 39.50
C ASN A 630 14.51 65.69 40.38
N PRO A 631 14.57 64.48 39.81
CA PRO A 631 14.31 63.18 40.48
C PRO A 631 15.31 62.79 41.60
N LYS A 632 16.27 63.67 41.90
CA LYS A 632 17.31 63.47 42.92
C LYS A 632 17.24 64.50 44.04
N ILE A 633 16.30 65.43 43.97
CA ILE A 633 16.21 66.57 44.87
C ILE A 633 14.79 66.64 45.39
N ASN A 634 14.57 66.03 46.55
CA ASN A 634 13.27 66.05 47.22
C ASN A 634 12.70 67.48 47.26
N GLY A 635 11.79 67.78 46.34
CA GLY A 635 11.29 69.12 46.10
C GLY A 635 10.51 69.62 47.29
N LEU A 636 9.86 68.69 48.00
CA LEU A 636 9.13 68.92 49.25
C LEU A 636 10.04 69.46 50.36
N LEU A 637 11.24 68.89 50.55
CA LEU A 637 12.25 69.35 51.52
C LEU A 637 12.79 70.72 51.15
N MET A 638 12.99 71.02 49.87
CA MET A 638 13.46 72.32 49.42
C MET A 638 12.40 73.42 49.63
N ILE A 639 11.12 73.12 49.37
CA ILE A 639 9.98 74.00 49.67
C ILE A 639 9.87 74.22 51.19
N LEU A 640 10.01 73.17 52.00
CA LEU A 640 10.00 73.27 53.47
C LEU A 640 11.16 74.14 53.98
N ALA A 641 12.36 74.00 53.42
CA ALA A 641 13.53 74.80 53.80
C ALA A 641 13.37 76.28 53.39
N LEU A 642 12.84 76.57 52.20
CA LEU A 642 12.54 77.94 51.76
C LEU A 642 11.42 78.58 52.58
N ALA A 643 10.40 77.81 52.99
CA ALA A 643 9.35 78.28 53.89
C ALA A 643 9.85 78.55 55.32
N ALA A 644 10.91 77.87 55.77
CA ALA A 644 11.51 78.09 57.09
C ALA A 644 12.30 79.40 57.18
N ILE A 645 12.84 79.93 56.08
CA ILE A 645 13.66 81.16 56.06
C ILE A 645 12.85 82.40 56.53
N PRO A 646 11.63 82.69 56.01
CA PRO A 646 10.79 83.76 56.53
C PRO A 646 10.44 83.60 58.01
N VAL A 647 10.21 82.37 58.47
CA VAL A 647 9.85 82.06 59.87
C VAL A 647 11.05 82.31 60.80
N ALA A 648 12.25 81.91 60.40
CA ALA A 648 13.47 82.14 61.15
C ALA A 648 13.82 83.64 61.23
N ILE A 649 13.72 84.38 60.12
CA ILE A 649 13.92 85.84 60.09
C ILE A 649 12.87 86.55 60.96
N GLY A 650 11.60 86.19 60.82
CA GLY A 650 10.51 86.71 61.64
C GLY A 650 10.75 86.48 63.14
N SER A 651 11.25 85.30 63.50
CA SER A 651 11.56 84.92 64.88
C SER A 651 12.74 85.72 65.46
N ILE A 652 13.78 86.00 64.66
CA ILE A 652 14.92 86.84 65.08
C ILE A 652 14.48 88.30 65.30
N PHE A 653 13.64 88.85 64.41
CA PHE A 653 13.08 90.19 64.58
C PHE A 653 12.14 90.27 65.80
N PHE A 654 11.32 89.25 66.03
CA PHE A 654 10.45 89.15 67.20
C PHE A 654 11.27 89.08 68.50
N TYR A 655 12.31 88.24 68.54
CA TYR A 655 13.19 88.08 69.70
C TYR A 655 13.98 89.36 70.02
N ARG A 656 14.49 90.07 69.00
CA ARG A 656 15.15 91.38 69.18
C ARG A 656 14.22 92.47 69.72
N ARG A 657 12.92 92.39 69.44
CA ARG A 657 11.92 93.37 69.92
C ARG A 657 11.46 93.12 71.35
N LEU A 658 11.64 91.90 71.88
CA LEU A 658 11.34 91.57 73.28
C LEU A 658 12.46 91.99 74.25
N TYR A 659 13.67 92.29 73.76
CA TYR A 659 14.86 92.61 74.58
C TYR A 659 15.37 94.06 74.45
N LYS A 660 14.53 94.98 73.96
CA LYS A 660 14.64 96.43 74.20
C LYS A 660 13.35 96.89 74.85
#